data_AF-A0A550HFJ9-F1
#
_entry.id   AF-A0A550HFJ9-F1
#
_cell.length_a   1.000
_cell.length_b   1.000
_cell.length_c   1.000
_cell.angle_alpha   90.00
_cell.angle_beta   90.00
_cell.angle_gamma   90.00
#
_symmetry.space_group_name_H-M   'P 1'
#
loop_
_entity.id
_entity.type
_entity.pdbx_description
1 polymer ?
#
loop_
_entity_poly.entity_id
_entity_poly.type
_entity_poly.pdbx_seq_one_letter_code
_entity_poly.pdbx_strand_id
1 'polypeptide(L)'
;MAESVNTKDAESVENTTGQDEERAGADGRDRLAGVVRTLLPQVSHEALRTGIAGVLRFAADQQRILDVARTRLDAAVTGSVREERRAEPDDGTLTAALQGLGVNGDRWWSYRRSYHYYGGDDIFRLLRLFGEALRGITEPVPAGRLHLALPEQRCLRAMGWEDLPTLSALVALRAGTAGTGDHHREALDALLAELDAQELAVLDPDHWRRVELRLDQSIFEGPGAGNYTSTGNVLPLHGGAFVVFPFGTDQHVDGGRVYGALFHDPSGRFEAPAPYTLVSAKPFVTGRTWAPGWFTAFRSELAARGPAPWFPAAAEEFARLTGITPTMARLVVAGVPMTDDGKRPVPAETLKAIGVKAADVGVARAALGCDSVQFANSGVWQAVLSALLPAEPSGLWTDGPDVAAAAEVFNRRVGRLTPLPEDVLHDAFRSLQHTAWWKPSDALRGFLDVAAEPRLTHDLNWSIANGYYLRSDGDGPGFGTDILNGSVALAAWLAHRLPAGDPIRAVLPTVLTAIRERLANPHLLVSLGIRVGLESFRRAAGAPTETGGDFVRYGAVVVSTRDDDPMPVVAPVLLDPAGSDPHLAALFAGKRPSPGETSLRLVHDQRFAELLADPGDPVAGERDEDGLWWPQDPARSVPDLVGEVAERYGIGEDAAVIYLMLLALPDPTDRNTASWTGWTKQRGGTARLRAARAELAATDLVVEGSRSRAGRSLFLPGGWAHLPQPHIPTERWKVPLYDLFDGEEAALGVIVPTGPVAALYREAWRRVLDGDEPRLNELEVPRPSRGRR
;
A
#
# COMPACT_ATOMS: atom_id res chain seq x y z
N MET A 1 -19.57 -17.79 28.61
CA MET A 1 -19.19 -18.12 29.99
C MET A 1 -18.31 -16.99 30.50
N ALA A 2 -18.73 -16.44 31.65
CA ALA A 2 -18.03 -15.64 32.66
C ALA A 2 -16.49 -15.50 32.49
N GLU A 3 -15.99 -14.27 32.39
CA GLU A 3 -15.35 -13.47 33.47
C GLU A 3 -13.97 -13.96 33.90
N SER A 4 -12.96 -13.12 33.66
CA SER A 4 -11.90 -12.75 34.61
C SER A 4 -10.87 -11.85 33.92
N VAL A 5 -11.15 -10.54 33.91
CA VAL A 5 -10.15 -9.50 33.63
C VAL A 5 -9.66 -8.97 34.97
N ASN A 6 -8.33 -8.98 35.09
CA ASN A 6 -7.53 -8.69 36.27
C ASN A 6 -7.65 -7.21 36.65
N THR A 7 -8.50 -6.88 37.63
CA THR A 7 -8.55 -5.58 38.32
C THR A 7 -7.43 -5.50 39.35
N LYS A 8 -6.30 -4.87 39.01
CA LYS A 8 -5.33 -4.44 40.03
C LYS A 8 -4.47 -3.21 39.73
N ASP A 9 -4.55 -2.64 38.52
CA ASP A 9 -3.76 -1.44 38.17
C ASP A 9 -4.61 -0.15 38.07
N ALA A 10 -5.87 -0.17 38.51
CA ALA A 10 -6.77 1.00 38.48
C ALA A 10 -6.89 1.76 39.83
N GLU A 11 -6.39 1.21 40.94
CA GLU A 11 -6.61 1.79 42.29
C GLU A 11 -5.53 2.80 42.75
N SER A 12 -4.45 2.98 42.00
CA SER A 12 -3.35 3.87 42.44
C SER A 12 -3.38 5.28 41.83
N VAL A 13 -4.26 5.56 40.87
CA VAL A 13 -4.34 6.86 40.17
C VAL A 13 -5.52 7.73 40.64
N GLU A 14 -6.57 7.14 41.23
CA GLU A 14 -7.71 7.89 41.79
C GLU A 14 -7.41 8.59 43.13
N ASN A 15 -6.34 8.20 43.84
CA ASN A 15 -6.09 8.70 45.21
C ASN A 15 -5.36 10.05 45.27
N THR A 16 -4.77 10.54 44.17
CA THR A 16 -3.96 11.77 44.17
C THR A 16 -4.69 12.99 43.59
N THR A 17 -5.65 12.79 42.67
CA THR A 17 -6.49 13.88 42.11
C THR A 17 -7.58 14.34 43.08
N GLY A 18 -8.07 13.44 43.94
CA GLY A 18 -9.04 13.80 44.98
C GLY A 18 -8.48 14.75 46.05
N GLN A 19 -7.17 14.71 46.34
CA GLN A 19 -6.58 15.47 47.44
C GLN A 19 -6.35 16.97 47.13
N ASP A 20 -6.10 17.34 45.87
CA ASP A 20 -5.91 18.74 45.47
C ASP A 20 -7.23 19.46 45.17
N GLU A 21 -8.24 18.76 44.64
CA GLU A 21 -9.61 19.29 44.56
C GLU A 21 -10.28 19.39 45.94
N GLU A 22 -10.00 18.47 46.87
CA GLU A 22 -10.45 18.60 48.26
C GLU A 22 -9.81 19.80 48.98
N ARG A 23 -8.53 20.11 48.71
CA ARG A 23 -7.82 21.28 49.29
C ARG A 23 -8.33 22.61 48.75
N ALA A 24 -8.53 22.74 47.45
CA ALA A 24 -9.13 23.96 46.86
C ALA A 24 -10.60 24.13 47.26
N GLY A 25 -11.35 23.03 47.36
CA GLY A 25 -12.71 23.01 47.89
C GLY A 25 -12.78 23.30 49.39
N ALA A 26 -11.79 22.91 50.19
CA ALA A 26 -11.70 23.21 51.63
C ALA A 26 -11.46 24.71 51.88
N ASP A 27 -10.58 25.35 51.11
CA ASP A 27 -10.24 26.77 51.27
C ASP A 27 -11.42 27.71 50.89
N GLY A 28 -12.21 27.32 49.88
CA GLY A 28 -13.48 27.99 49.54
C GLY A 28 -14.62 27.73 50.53
N ARG A 29 -14.65 26.55 51.17
CA ARG A 29 -15.62 26.18 52.22
C ARG A 29 -15.43 27.03 53.48
N ASP A 30 -14.17 27.27 53.89
CA ASP A 30 -13.83 28.03 55.08
C ASP A 30 -14.11 29.53 54.93
N ARG A 31 -13.86 30.12 53.76
CA ARG A 31 -14.19 31.53 53.48
C ARG A 31 -15.68 31.83 53.56
N LEU A 32 -16.53 30.97 52.96
CA LEU A 32 -17.97 31.18 52.94
C LEU A 32 -18.59 30.94 54.33
N ALA A 33 -18.09 29.96 55.09
CA ALA A 33 -18.48 29.72 56.48
C ALA A 33 -18.11 30.92 57.38
N GLY A 34 -16.96 31.57 57.12
CA GLY A 34 -16.56 32.82 57.76
C GLY A 34 -17.53 33.97 57.50
N VAL A 35 -17.98 34.15 56.25
CA VAL A 35 -18.97 35.18 55.89
C VAL A 35 -20.34 34.92 56.53
N VAL A 36 -20.80 33.66 56.58
CA VAL A 36 -22.04 33.27 57.25
C VAL A 36 -21.97 33.55 58.76
N ARG A 37 -20.81 33.31 59.39
CA ARG A 37 -20.57 33.60 60.81
C ARG A 37 -20.67 35.11 61.12
N THR A 38 -20.25 35.98 60.20
CA THR A 38 -20.33 37.43 60.36
C THR A 38 -21.74 37.99 60.14
N LEU A 39 -22.47 37.47 59.14
CA LEU A 39 -23.78 38.00 58.76
C LEU A 39 -24.95 37.39 59.56
N LEU A 40 -24.80 36.17 60.08
CA LEU A 40 -25.82 35.46 60.87
C LEU A 40 -25.24 34.95 62.19
N PRO A 41 -24.80 35.84 63.10
CA PRO A 41 -24.13 35.46 64.35
C PRO A 41 -24.98 34.57 65.26
N GLN A 42 -26.32 34.70 65.19
CA GLN A 42 -27.30 33.91 65.94
C GLN A 42 -27.32 32.42 65.58
N VAL A 43 -26.79 32.02 64.42
CA VAL A 43 -26.64 30.60 64.08
C VAL A 43 -25.34 30.11 64.68
N SER A 44 -25.37 29.49 65.85
CA SER A 44 -24.16 29.05 66.58
C SER A 44 -23.70 27.63 66.22
N HIS A 45 -24.60 26.78 65.71
CA HIS A 45 -24.31 25.37 65.42
C HIS A 45 -23.55 25.20 64.09
N GLU A 46 -22.38 24.58 64.15
CA GLU A 46 -21.44 24.47 63.03
C GLU A 46 -22.00 23.70 61.83
N ALA A 47 -22.69 22.58 62.07
CA ALA A 47 -23.35 21.82 61.00
C ALA A 47 -24.42 22.64 60.26
N LEU A 48 -25.11 23.56 60.96
CA LEU A 48 -26.14 24.41 60.35
C LEU A 48 -25.49 25.50 59.48
N ARG A 49 -24.33 26.04 59.91
CA ARG A 49 -23.54 26.99 59.10
C ARG A 49 -23.00 26.34 57.83
N THR A 50 -22.52 25.11 57.91
CA THR A 50 -22.07 24.33 56.74
C THR A 50 -23.22 24.07 55.77
N GLY A 51 -24.42 23.75 56.30
CA GLY A 51 -25.63 23.60 55.50
C GLY A 51 -26.02 24.90 54.77
N ILE A 52 -26.03 26.04 55.48
CA ILE A 52 -26.33 27.36 54.90
C ILE A 52 -25.30 27.73 53.83
N ALA A 53 -24.01 27.49 54.07
CA ALA A 53 -22.95 27.74 53.10
C ALA A 53 -23.11 26.85 51.84
N GLY A 54 -23.58 25.61 51.99
CA GLY A 54 -23.93 24.72 50.88
C GLY A 54 -25.07 25.25 50.02
N VAL A 55 -26.15 25.72 50.65
CA VAL A 55 -27.31 26.31 49.95
C VAL A 55 -26.92 27.59 49.22
N LEU A 56 -26.09 28.45 49.82
CA LEU A 56 -25.59 29.67 49.18
C LEU A 56 -24.71 29.36 47.95
N ARG A 57 -23.88 28.32 48.01
CA ARG A 57 -23.10 27.85 46.85
C ARG A 57 -23.99 27.36 45.73
N PHE A 58 -24.98 26.52 46.07
CA PHE A 58 -25.96 26.05 45.11
C PHE A 58 -26.71 27.22 44.45
N ALA A 59 -27.16 28.19 45.25
CA ALA A 59 -27.83 29.38 44.73
C ALA A 59 -26.93 30.24 43.83
N ALA A 60 -25.65 30.40 44.17
CA ALA A 60 -24.68 31.11 43.34
C ALA A 60 -24.41 30.40 42.01
N ASP A 61 -24.34 29.07 42.02
CA ASP A 61 -24.21 28.26 40.80
C ASP A 61 -25.46 28.36 39.92
N GLN A 62 -26.65 28.30 40.52
CA GLN A 62 -27.90 28.52 39.77
C GLN A 62 -27.99 29.95 39.22
N GLN A 63 -27.54 30.96 39.98
CA GLN A 63 -27.49 32.34 39.52
C GLN A 63 -26.53 32.50 38.32
N ARG A 64 -25.36 31.86 38.36
CA ARG A 64 -24.39 31.88 37.26
C ARG A 64 -24.97 31.23 35.98
N ILE A 65 -25.72 30.13 36.13
CA ILE A 65 -26.43 29.49 35.02
C ILE A 65 -27.51 30.44 34.46
N LEU A 66 -28.29 31.08 35.33
CA LEU A 66 -29.33 32.03 34.95
C LEU A 66 -28.75 33.30 34.31
N ASP A 67 -27.60 33.80 34.75
CA ASP A 67 -26.94 34.97 34.18
C ASP A 67 -26.37 34.66 32.79
N VAL A 68 -25.84 33.46 32.56
CA VAL A 68 -25.46 32.97 31.22
C VAL A 68 -26.69 32.86 30.32
N ALA A 69 -27.81 32.33 30.84
CA ALA A 69 -29.06 32.26 30.09
C ALA A 69 -29.64 33.64 29.78
N ARG A 70 -29.58 34.58 30.74
CA ARG A 70 -30.00 35.97 30.58
C ARG A 70 -29.14 36.69 29.55
N THR A 71 -27.83 36.51 29.59
CA THR A 71 -26.90 37.07 28.59
C THR A 71 -27.22 36.54 27.18
N ARG A 72 -27.57 35.26 27.05
CA ARG A 72 -28.03 34.66 25.78
C ARG A 72 -29.37 35.23 25.32
N LEU A 73 -30.31 35.47 26.24
CA LEU A 73 -31.62 36.05 25.95
C LEU A 73 -31.50 37.54 25.58
N ASP A 74 -30.70 38.31 26.30
CA ASP A 74 -30.43 39.73 26.04
C ASP A 74 -29.75 39.91 24.67
N ALA A 75 -28.81 39.02 24.31
CA ALA A 75 -28.20 38.98 22.98
C ALA A 75 -29.21 38.61 21.87
N ALA A 76 -30.18 37.75 22.16
CA ALA A 76 -31.24 37.39 21.21
C ALA A 76 -32.30 38.51 21.04
N VAL A 77 -32.58 39.28 22.08
CA VAL A 77 -33.55 40.40 22.07
C VAL A 77 -32.95 41.68 21.46
N THR A 78 -31.65 41.91 21.58
CA THR A 78 -30.96 43.10 21.04
C THR A 78 -30.71 43.04 19.53
N GLY A 79 -31.09 41.95 18.85
CA GLY A 79 -31.09 41.90 17.39
C GLY A 79 -29.72 42.14 16.76
N SER A 80 -28.63 41.69 17.39
CA SER A 80 -27.40 41.49 16.63
C SER A 80 -27.73 40.47 15.54
N VAL A 81 -27.60 40.89 14.29
CA VAL A 81 -27.66 39.98 13.15
C VAL A 81 -26.59 38.94 13.41
N ARG A 82 -27.01 37.80 13.94
CA ARG A 82 -26.23 36.58 13.86
C ARG A 82 -26.21 36.32 12.37
N GLU A 83 -25.12 36.66 11.69
CA GLU A 83 -24.77 35.91 10.48
C GLU A 83 -25.03 34.46 10.86
N GLU A 84 -25.94 33.79 10.17
CA GLU A 84 -26.17 32.37 10.33
C GLU A 84 -24.83 31.70 10.02
N ARG A 85 -23.99 31.56 11.05
CA ARG A 85 -22.71 30.90 10.97
C ARG A 85 -23.07 29.47 10.62
N ARG A 86 -22.93 29.14 9.33
CA ARG A 86 -23.18 27.83 8.76
C ARG A 86 -22.56 26.82 9.73
N ALA A 87 -23.35 25.84 10.20
CA ALA A 87 -22.88 24.91 11.22
C ALA A 87 -21.54 24.32 10.79
N GLU A 88 -20.52 24.44 11.65
CA GLU A 88 -19.17 23.96 11.36
C GLU A 88 -19.26 22.46 11.03
N PRO A 89 -18.64 22.01 9.92
CA PRO A 89 -18.59 20.58 9.61
C PRO A 89 -17.94 19.82 10.76
N ASP A 90 -18.49 18.66 11.11
CA ASP A 90 -17.86 17.81 12.12
C ASP A 90 -16.55 17.20 11.58
N ASP A 91 -15.62 16.88 12.48
CA ASP A 91 -14.32 16.31 12.12
C ASP A 91 -14.44 15.00 11.32
N GLY A 92 -15.53 14.24 11.49
CA GLY A 92 -15.78 13.01 10.74
C GLY A 92 -16.04 13.29 9.28
N THR A 93 -16.87 14.30 8.98
CA THR A 93 -17.13 14.80 7.63
C THR A 93 -15.85 15.36 6.99
N LEU A 94 -15.06 16.17 7.71
CA LEU A 94 -13.78 16.68 7.21
C LEU A 94 -12.78 15.55 6.95
N THR A 95 -12.63 14.61 7.89
CA THR A 95 -11.75 13.45 7.74
C THR A 95 -12.12 12.63 6.50
N ALA A 96 -13.43 12.44 6.27
CA ALA A 96 -13.94 11.74 5.08
C ALA A 96 -13.62 12.51 3.78
N ALA A 97 -13.79 13.83 3.79
CA ALA A 97 -13.51 14.68 2.63
C ALA A 97 -12.01 14.76 2.29
N LEU A 98 -11.13 14.63 3.30
CA LEU A 98 -9.67 14.68 3.17
C LEU A 98 -9.01 13.33 2.84
N GLN A 99 -9.77 12.22 2.78
CA GLN A 99 -9.19 10.92 2.45
C GLN A 99 -8.50 10.93 1.08
N GLY A 100 -7.39 10.18 0.99
CA GLY A 100 -6.58 10.03 -0.21
C GLY A 100 -5.56 11.14 -0.43
N LEU A 101 -5.63 12.24 0.34
CA LEU A 101 -4.70 13.37 0.22
C LEU A 101 -3.43 13.21 1.06
N GLY A 102 -3.35 12.18 1.91
CA GLY A 102 -2.20 11.94 2.79
C GLY A 102 -2.17 12.81 4.05
N VAL A 103 -3.14 13.71 4.25
CA VAL A 103 -3.15 14.72 5.34
C VAL A 103 -3.78 14.24 6.65
N ASN A 104 -4.33 13.02 6.65
CA ASN A 104 -5.04 12.41 7.79
C ASN A 104 -4.11 11.87 8.90
N GLY A 105 -2.81 12.17 8.83
CA GLY A 105 -1.77 11.86 9.82
C GLY A 105 -1.25 10.42 9.79
N ASP A 106 -0.12 10.21 10.49
CA ASP A 106 0.56 8.92 10.68
C ASP A 106 -0.29 7.95 11.53
N ARG A 107 -1.33 7.37 10.91
CA ARG A 107 -2.23 6.38 11.54
C ARG A 107 -1.59 4.99 11.64
N TRP A 108 -0.25 4.91 11.54
CA TRP A 108 0.56 3.69 11.56
C TRP A 108 0.41 2.86 12.84
N TRP A 109 -0.09 3.44 13.94
CA TRP A 109 -0.45 2.69 15.15
C TRP A 109 -1.88 2.11 15.16
N SER A 110 -2.69 2.31 14.12
CA SER A 110 -4.12 1.97 14.13
C SER A 110 -4.55 0.91 13.12
N TYR A 111 -3.66 0.01 12.71
CA TYR A 111 -4.03 -1.20 11.94
C TYR A 111 -5.02 -2.15 12.67
N ARG A 112 -5.55 -1.75 13.85
CA ARG A 112 -6.72 -2.36 14.51
C ARG A 112 -7.74 -1.39 15.13
N ARG A 113 -7.68 -0.08 14.91
CA ARG A 113 -8.60 0.90 15.54
C ARG A 113 -8.99 2.11 14.68
N SER A 114 -9.10 1.97 13.36
CA SER A 114 -9.69 3.04 12.52
C SER A 114 -11.22 3.01 12.55
N TYR A 115 -11.85 3.14 13.72
CA TYR A 115 -13.26 3.55 13.88
C TYR A 115 -13.40 4.24 15.24
N HIS A 116 -14.10 5.38 15.28
CA HIS A 116 -14.50 6.22 16.43
C HIS A 116 -13.65 7.47 16.74
N TYR A 117 -13.86 8.53 15.96
CA TYR A 117 -14.12 9.87 16.52
C TYR A 117 -15.41 10.37 15.84
N TYR A 118 -16.54 10.18 16.50
CA TYR A 118 -17.84 10.69 16.05
C TYR A 118 -18.13 11.97 16.83
N GLY A 119 -18.08 13.13 16.17
CA GLY A 119 -18.77 14.36 16.61
C GLY A 119 -17.95 15.48 17.28
N GLY A 120 -16.67 15.67 16.97
CA GLY A 120 -15.84 16.79 17.45
C GLY A 120 -15.62 17.91 16.42
N ASP A 121 -15.06 19.04 16.89
CA ASP A 121 -14.60 20.23 16.14
C ASP A 121 -13.08 20.48 16.34
N ASP A 122 -12.31 19.43 16.62
CA ASP A 122 -10.89 19.51 16.98
C ASP A 122 -10.02 20.07 15.84
N ILE A 123 -10.40 19.89 14.58
CA ILE A 123 -9.67 20.49 13.43
C ILE A 123 -9.83 22.01 13.43
N PHE A 124 -11.06 22.53 13.58
CA PHE A 124 -11.30 23.98 13.63
C PHE A 124 -10.66 24.61 14.88
N ARG A 125 -10.69 23.90 16.03
CA ARG A 125 -9.98 24.33 17.25
C ARG A 125 -8.48 24.39 17.05
N LEU A 126 -7.89 23.42 16.35
CA LEU A 126 -6.47 23.42 16.01
C LEU A 126 -6.10 24.65 15.17
N LEU A 127 -6.86 24.96 14.12
CA LEU A 127 -6.58 26.12 13.27
C LEU A 127 -6.70 27.44 14.04
N ARG A 128 -7.71 27.55 14.91
CA ARG A 128 -7.88 28.73 15.79
C ARG A 128 -6.75 28.87 16.79
N LEU A 129 -6.29 27.78 17.38
CA LEU A 129 -5.12 27.78 18.29
C LEU A 129 -3.88 28.34 17.59
N PHE A 130 -3.64 27.95 16.33
CA PHE A 130 -2.54 28.50 15.54
C PHE A 130 -2.77 29.97 15.16
N GLY A 131 -3.98 30.34 14.73
CA GLY A 131 -4.33 31.73 14.41
C GLY A 131 -4.24 32.68 15.61
N GLU A 132 -4.61 32.22 16.81
CA GLU A 132 -4.43 32.97 18.06
C GLU A 132 -2.96 33.18 18.40
N ALA A 133 -2.13 32.15 18.21
CA ALA A 133 -0.70 32.24 18.41
C ALA A 133 -0.04 33.18 17.38
N LEU A 134 -0.45 33.12 16.11
CA LEU A 134 0.02 34.01 15.03
C LEU A 134 -0.31 35.47 15.31
N ARG A 135 -1.53 35.76 15.77
CA ARG A 135 -1.96 37.12 16.14
C ARG A 135 -1.39 37.61 17.48
N GLY A 136 -0.61 36.78 18.18
CA GLY A 136 -0.02 37.13 19.48
C GLY A 136 -1.05 37.35 20.59
N ILE A 137 -2.22 36.72 20.49
CA ILE A 137 -3.30 36.85 21.47
C ILE A 137 -2.96 36.06 22.75
N THR A 138 -2.23 34.96 22.61
CA THR A 138 -1.83 34.09 23.73
C THR A 138 -0.70 34.72 24.54
N GLU A 139 -0.85 34.77 25.86
CA GLU A 139 0.19 35.30 26.73
C GLU A 139 1.48 34.44 26.65
N PRO A 140 2.67 35.06 26.47
CA PRO A 140 3.94 34.36 26.49
C PRO A 140 4.17 33.62 27.80
N VAL A 141 4.69 32.40 27.73
CA VAL A 141 5.09 31.69 28.95
C VAL A 141 6.39 32.30 29.52
N PRO A 142 6.55 32.32 30.85
CA PRO A 142 7.81 32.73 31.47
C PRO A 142 9.00 31.91 30.97
N ALA A 143 10.15 32.56 30.81
CA ALA A 143 11.39 31.92 30.37
C ALA A 143 11.75 30.72 31.27
N GLY A 144 12.20 29.62 30.66
CA GLY A 144 12.55 28.38 31.36
C GLY A 144 11.38 27.41 31.58
N ARG A 145 10.14 27.77 31.25
CA ARG A 145 9.00 26.85 31.34
C ARG A 145 8.99 25.87 30.15
N LEU A 146 8.85 24.58 30.45
CA LEU A 146 8.82 23.51 29.45
C LEU A 146 7.42 23.32 28.86
N HIS A 147 7.34 22.89 27.58
CA HIS A 147 6.09 22.46 26.96
C HIS A 147 5.42 21.31 27.74
N LEU A 148 6.22 20.43 28.34
CA LEU A 148 5.78 19.29 29.16
C LEU A 148 5.06 19.71 30.45
N ALA A 149 5.24 20.96 30.89
CA ALA A 149 4.59 21.51 32.08
C ALA A 149 3.29 22.29 31.75
N LEU A 150 2.83 22.22 30.50
CA LEU A 150 1.60 22.83 30.03
C LEU A 150 0.49 21.77 29.83
N PRO A 151 -0.79 22.12 30.04
CA PRO A 151 -1.91 21.20 29.81
C PRO A 151 -1.94 20.73 28.36
N GLU A 152 -2.09 19.42 28.13
CA GLU A 152 -2.13 18.85 26.79
C GLU A 152 -3.22 19.49 25.91
N GLN A 153 -2.82 19.91 24.70
CA GLN A 153 -3.73 20.42 23.66
C GLN A 153 -4.11 19.27 22.72
N ARG A 154 -5.20 18.55 23.04
CA ARG A 154 -5.62 17.34 22.32
C ARG A 154 -5.91 17.58 20.84
N CYS A 155 -6.33 18.79 20.45
CA CYS A 155 -6.58 19.16 19.06
C CYS A 155 -5.31 19.05 18.17
N LEU A 156 -4.10 19.09 18.74
CA LEU A 156 -2.85 18.84 17.99
C LEU A 156 -2.73 17.39 17.48
N ARG A 157 -3.61 16.49 17.91
CA ARG A 157 -3.71 15.12 17.39
C ARG A 157 -4.66 15.00 16.19
N ALA A 158 -5.41 16.04 15.86
CA ALA A 158 -6.49 16.00 14.87
C ALA A 158 -5.99 15.91 13.42
N MET A 159 -4.76 16.38 13.13
CA MET A 159 -4.20 16.42 11.78
C MET A 159 -2.68 16.31 11.76
N GLY A 160 -2.12 15.79 10.66
CA GLY A 160 -0.69 15.87 10.37
C GLY A 160 -0.25 17.31 10.11
N TRP A 161 0.43 17.92 11.06
CA TRP A 161 0.92 19.31 10.96
C TRP A 161 1.98 19.49 9.87
N GLU A 162 2.68 18.42 9.48
CA GLU A 162 3.66 18.47 8.37
C GLU A 162 3.03 18.84 7.03
N ASP A 163 1.72 18.61 6.88
CA ASP A 163 0.99 18.89 5.65
C ASP A 163 0.47 20.33 5.55
N LEU A 164 0.53 21.11 6.64
CA LEU A 164 -0.03 22.48 6.70
C LEU A 164 0.40 23.39 5.53
N PRO A 165 1.67 23.39 5.06
CA PRO A 165 2.08 24.22 3.92
C PRO A 165 1.38 23.87 2.60
N THR A 166 0.89 22.63 2.47
CA THR A 166 0.21 22.14 1.26
C THR A 166 -1.30 22.02 1.44
N LEU A 167 -1.80 22.04 2.67
CA LEU A 167 -3.20 21.76 3.01
C LEU A 167 -4.17 22.62 2.21
N SER A 168 -3.98 23.94 2.19
CA SER A 168 -4.86 24.87 1.45
C SER A 168 -4.95 24.52 -0.04
N ALA A 169 -3.83 24.17 -0.67
CA ALA A 169 -3.80 23.78 -2.08
C ALA A 169 -4.52 22.44 -2.30
N LEU A 170 -4.32 21.46 -1.41
CA LEU A 170 -4.98 20.16 -1.51
C LEU A 170 -6.49 20.25 -1.31
N VAL A 171 -6.93 21.05 -0.34
CA VAL A 171 -8.34 21.30 -0.06
C VAL A 171 -8.97 22.07 -1.22
N ALA A 172 -8.30 23.10 -1.77
CA ALA A 172 -8.77 23.83 -2.94
C ALA A 172 -8.90 22.92 -4.17
N LEU A 173 -7.90 22.09 -4.47
CA LEU A 173 -7.99 21.14 -5.58
C LEU A 173 -9.18 20.20 -5.40
N ARG A 174 -9.31 19.55 -4.23
CA ARG A 174 -10.41 18.60 -3.96
C ARG A 174 -11.78 19.29 -3.97
N ALA A 175 -11.90 20.50 -3.42
CA ALA A 175 -13.13 21.28 -3.45
C ALA A 175 -13.47 21.80 -4.86
N GLY A 176 -12.47 21.96 -5.73
CA GLY A 176 -12.65 22.41 -7.11
C GLY A 176 -13.02 21.30 -8.10
N THR A 177 -12.61 20.04 -7.87
CA THR A 177 -12.82 18.98 -8.86
C THR A 177 -14.25 18.44 -8.90
N ALA A 178 -14.68 17.97 -10.08
CA ALA A 178 -16.01 17.38 -10.29
C ALA A 178 -16.25 16.07 -9.50
N GLY A 179 -15.20 15.37 -9.07
CA GLY A 179 -15.30 14.08 -8.37
C GLY A 179 -15.78 14.15 -6.92
N THR A 180 -15.83 15.35 -6.34
CA THR A 180 -16.19 15.58 -4.94
C THR A 180 -17.69 15.82 -4.79
N GLY A 181 -18.37 15.01 -3.98
CA GLY A 181 -19.80 15.21 -3.69
C GLY A 181 -20.06 16.53 -2.96
N ASP A 182 -21.25 17.10 -3.15
CA ASP A 182 -21.61 18.45 -2.67
C ASP A 182 -21.38 18.63 -1.16
N HIS A 183 -21.76 17.62 -0.36
CA HIS A 183 -21.56 17.66 1.09
C HIS A 183 -20.07 17.78 1.49
N HIS A 184 -19.19 17.00 0.87
CA HIS A 184 -17.75 17.11 1.11
C HIS A 184 -17.19 18.43 0.57
N ARG A 185 -17.71 18.92 -0.56
CA ARG A 185 -17.28 20.19 -1.15
C ARG A 185 -17.59 21.37 -0.23
N GLU A 186 -18.78 21.41 0.35
CA GLU A 186 -19.17 22.44 1.33
C GLU A 186 -18.29 22.39 2.58
N ALA A 187 -17.97 21.19 3.08
CA ALA A 187 -17.09 21.03 4.22
C ALA A 187 -15.65 21.52 3.94
N LEU A 188 -15.12 21.23 2.75
CA LEU A 188 -13.80 21.67 2.31
C LEU A 188 -13.75 23.18 2.05
N ASP A 189 -14.80 23.80 1.50
CA ASP A 189 -14.88 25.25 1.38
C ASP A 189 -14.89 25.94 2.75
N ALA A 190 -15.62 25.38 3.73
CA ALA A 190 -15.61 25.88 5.10
C ALA A 190 -14.23 25.76 5.76
N LEU A 191 -13.51 24.67 5.49
CA LEU A 191 -12.12 24.50 5.96
C LEU A 191 -11.17 25.52 5.33
N LEU A 192 -11.27 25.79 4.03
CA LEU A 192 -10.50 26.86 3.36
C LEU A 192 -10.83 28.24 3.93
N ALA A 193 -12.10 28.50 4.20
CA ALA A 193 -12.54 29.75 4.82
C ALA A 193 -11.89 29.97 6.18
N GLU A 194 -11.79 28.92 7.00
CA GLU A 194 -11.14 28.99 8.31
C GLU A 194 -9.63 29.17 8.17
N LEU A 195 -8.98 28.46 7.23
CA LEU A 195 -7.55 28.66 6.95
C LEU A 195 -7.23 30.10 6.53
N ASP A 196 -8.04 30.70 5.66
CA ASP A 196 -7.93 32.11 5.28
C ASP A 196 -8.13 33.03 6.51
N ALA A 197 -9.18 32.78 7.31
CA ALA A 197 -9.51 33.61 8.48
C ALA A 197 -8.48 33.54 9.62
N GLN A 198 -7.69 32.47 9.69
CA GLN A 198 -6.63 32.30 10.68
C GLN A 198 -5.24 32.67 10.12
N GLU A 199 -5.14 33.23 8.92
CA GLU A 199 -3.87 33.59 8.25
C GLU A 199 -2.95 32.36 8.03
N LEU A 200 -3.55 31.18 7.86
CA LEU A 200 -2.87 29.90 7.65
C LEU A 200 -2.93 29.44 6.19
N ALA A 201 -3.73 30.09 5.35
CA ALA A 201 -3.89 29.71 3.96
C ALA A 201 -2.61 29.87 3.13
N VAL A 202 -1.85 30.94 3.41
CA VAL A 202 -0.55 31.22 2.79
C VAL A 202 0.46 31.49 3.91
N LEU A 203 1.37 30.54 4.13
CA LEU A 203 2.42 30.67 5.14
C LEU A 203 3.63 31.43 4.60
N ASP A 204 4.16 32.36 5.39
CA ASP A 204 5.40 33.06 5.06
C ASP A 204 6.62 32.13 5.25
N PRO A 205 7.34 31.75 4.19
CA PRO A 205 8.49 30.87 4.31
C PRO A 205 9.61 31.43 5.19
N ASP A 206 9.68 32.75 5.40
CA ASP A 206 10.73 33.38 6.21
C ASP A 206 10.44 33.31 7.71
N HIS A 207 9.18 33.10 8.11
CA HIS A 207 8.77 33.03 9.52
C HIS A 207 8.61 31.62 10.06
N TRP A 208 8.63 30.58 9.23
CA TRP A 208 8.38 29.20 9.64
C TRP A 208 9.58 28.27 9.43
N ARG A 209 9.94 27.50 10.47
CA ARG A 209 10.95 26.43 10.40
C ARG A 209 10.46 25.15 11.05
N ARG A 210 10.86 24.01 10.49
CA ARG A 210 10.86 22.73 11.20
C ARG A 210 12.14 22.67 12.02
N VAL A 211 12.02 22.46 13.32
CA VAL A 211 13.16 22.45 14.23
C VAL A 211 13.24 21.15 15.01
N GLU A 212 14.45 20.76 15.36
CA GLU A 212 14.71 19.71 16.35
C GLU A 212 15.28 20.38 17.60
N LEU A 213 14.61 20.20 18.73
CA LEU A 213 14.96 20.84 19.99
C LEU A 213 15.35 19.77 21.02
N ARG A 214 16.55 19.91 21.60
CA ARG A 214 17.07 19.00 22.63
C ARG A 214 16.80 19.54 24.02
N LEU A 215 16.35 18.64 24.90
CA LEU A 215 16.39 18.82 26.35
C LEU A 215 17.46 17.89 26.94
N ASP A 216 18.25 18.42 27.87
CA ASP A 216 19.29 17.66 28.56
C ASP A 216 18.70 16.62 29.52
N GLN A 217 19.42 15.52 29.73
CA GLN A 217 19.02 14.45 30.63
C GLN A 217 18.77 14.93 32.07
N SER A 218 19.52 15.92 32.53
CA SER A 218 19.39 16.49 33.89
C SER A 218 18.00 17.09 34.18
N ILE A 219 17.23 17.44 33.14
CA ILE A 219 15.85 17.94 33.28
C ILE A 219 14.88 16.82 33.73
N PHE A 220 15.22 15.56 33.44
CA PHE A 220 14.40 14.39 33.75
C PHE A 220 14.85 13.66 35.02
N GLU A 221 15.86 14.17 35.72
CA GLU A 221 16.47 13.54 36.90
C GLU A 221 16.40 14.49 38.12
N GLY A 222 15.95 13.97 39.28
CA GLY A 222 15.96 14.70 40.56
C GLY A 222 14.59 14.96 41.21
N PRO A 223 14.56 15.58 42.42
CA PRO A 223 13.33 15.87 43.14
C PRO A 223 12.57 17.02 42.45
N GLY A 224 11.51 16.68 41.71
CA GLY A 224 10.76 17.60 40.85
C GLY A 224 10.68 17.17 39.40
N ALA A 225 11.40 16.10 39.01
CA ALA A 225 11.21 15.45 37.71
C ALA A 225 9.79 14.89 37.63
N GLY A 226 8.93 15.58 36.88
CA GLY A 226 7.60 15.08 36.56
C GLY A 226 7.67 13.81 35.73
N ASN A 227 6.66 12.95 35.86
CA ASN A 227 6.49 11.80 34.99
C ASN A 227 5.99 12.29 33.61
N TYR A 228 6.85 12.97 32.87
CA TYR A 228 6.49 13.66 31.64
C TYR A 228 6.33 12.64 30.51
N THR A 229 5.06 12.37 30.19
CA THR A 229 4.68 11.68 28.95
C THR A 229 4.74 12.69 27.80
N SER A 230 4.91 12.19 26.57
CA SER A 230 4.87 13.02 25.36
C SER A 230 3.54 13.79 25.32
N THR A 231 3.57 15.11 25.43
CA THR A 231 2.36 15.96 25.39
C THR A 231 2.42 16.93 24.23
N GLY A 232 1.35 16.96 23.43
CA GLY A 232 1.20 17.97 22.38
C GLY A 232 0.88 19.34 22.99
N ASN A 233 1.63 20.38 22.64
CA ASN A 233 1.39 21.74 23.12
C ASN A 233 1.90 22.84 22.16
N VAL A 234 1.37 24.07 22.30
CA VAL A 234 1.93 25.28 21.69
C VAL A 234 2.57 26.11 22.79
N LEU A 235 3.87 26.34 22.70
CA LEU A 235 4.66 27.15 23.62
C LEU A 235 4.75 28.60 23.10
N PRO A 236 3.96 29.55 23.62
CA PRO A 236 3.99 30.94 23.16
C PRO A 236 5.20 31.65 23.75
N LEU A 237 5.95 32.37 22.91
CA LEU A 237 7.15 33.11 23.27
C LEU A 237 6.92 34.62 23.11
N HIS A 238 7.88 35.42 23.57
CA HIS A 238 7.83 36.87 23.39
C HIS A 238 7.96 37.27 21.91
N GLY A 239 7.38 38.42 21.55
CA GLY A 239 7.51 38.97 20.20
C GLY A 239 6.67 38.26 19.13
N GLY A 240 5.62 37.53 19.54
CA GLY A 240 4.73 36.80 18.62
C GLY A 240 5.33 35.49 18.08
N ALA A 241 6.50 35.10 18.58
CA ALA A 241 7.10 33.81 18.27
C ALA A 241 6.42 32.69 19.08
N PHE A 242 6.37 31.47 18.56
CA PHE A 242 5.86 30.31 19.30
C PHE A 242 6.42 29.01 18.72
N VAL A 243 6.45 27.97 19.56
CA VAL A 243 6.89 26.63 19.17
C VAL A 243 5.75 25.63 19.34
N VAL A 244 5.37 24.94 18.27
CA VAL A 244 4.41 23.85 18.32
C VAL A 244 5.15 22.54 18.52
N PHE A 245 4.85 21.87 19.63
CA PHE A 245 5.31 20.52 19.95
C PHE A 245 4.17 19.53 19.65
N PRO A 246 4.27 18.73 18.59
CA PRO A 246 3.30 17.70 18.29
C PRO A 246 3.42 16.51 19.23
N PHE A 247 2.36 15.71 19.30
CA PHE A 247 2.38 14.48 20.09
C PHE A 247 3.27 13.42 19.43
N GLY A 248 4.11 12.75 20.22
CA GLY A 248 4.85 11.55 19.80
C GLY A 248 6.05 11.81 18.87
N THR A 249 6.56 13.02 18.81
CA THR A 249 7.75 13.38 18.01
C THR A 249 9.06 13.37 18.81
N ASP A 250 9.03 12.81 20.02
CA ASP A 250 10.19 12.70 20.90
C ASP A 250 11.03 11.44 20.62
N GLN A 251 12.35 11.61 20.63
CA GLN A 251 13.31 10.54 20.49
C GLN A 251 14.28 10.56 21.66
N HIS A 252 14.52 9.39 22.24
CA HIS A 252 15.56 9.22 23.25
C HIS A 252 16.93 9.19 22.57
N VAL A 253 17.84 10.02 23.06
CA VAL A 253 19.21 10.11 22.56
C VAL A 253 20.19 10.08 23.73
N ASP A 254 21.47 9.83 23.44
CA ASP A 254 22.50 9.86 24.48
C ASP A 254 22.55 11.23 25.17
N GLY A 255 22.28 11.24 26.47
CA GLY A 255 22.28 12.44 27.31
C GLY A 255 21.07 13.35 27.13
N GLY A 256 19.91 12.84 26.70
CA GLY A 256 18.65 13.59 26.80
C GLY A 256 17.54 13.13 25.85
N ARG A 257 16.66 14.07 25.48
CA ARG A 257 15.57 13.84 24.53
C ARG A 257 15.56 14.92 23.44
N VAL A 258 15.31 14.52 22.20
CA VAL A 258 15.12 15.43 21.05
C VAL A 258 13.66 15.42 20.65
N TYR A 259 13.10 16.60 20.40
CA TYR A 259 11.72 16.79 19.99
C TYR A 259 11.68 17.43 18.61
N GLY A 260 10.97 16.81 17.67
CA GLY A 260 10.60 17.48 16.42
C GLY A 260 9.47 18.48 16.65
N ALA A 261 9.64 19.73 16.24
CA ALA A 261 8.70 20.83 16.46
C ALA A 261 8.60 21.79 15.27
N LEU A 262 7.55 22.62 15.25
CA LEU A 262 7.46 23.78 14.36
C LEU A 262 7.78 25.06 15.13
N PHE A 263 8.60 25.92 14.55
CA PHE A 263 8.93 27.21 15.11
C PHE A 263 8.43 28.30 14.16
N HIS A 264 7.48 29.09 14.65
CA HIS A 264 7.12 30.37 14.05
C HIS A 264 7.86 31.51 14.77
N ASP A 265 8.63 32.30 14.03
CA ASP A 265 9.33 33.48 14.55
C ASP A 265 9.23 34.64 13.53
N PRO A 266 8.40 35.66 13.81
CA PRO A 266 8.29 36.87 12.97
C PRO A 266 9.60 37.63 12.79
N SER A 267 10.59 37.42 13.66
CA SER A 267 11.89 38.09 13.54
C SER A 267 12.89 37.34 12.66
N GLY A 268 12.56 36.11 12.25
CA GLY A 268 13.40 35.26 11.40
C GLY A 268 14.69 34.76 12.05
N ARG A 269 14.88 34.94 13.38
CA ARG A 269 16.11 34.55 14.08
C ARG A 269 16.12 33.09 14.52
N PHE A 270 14.95 32.53 14.82
CA PHE A 270 14.75 31.14 15.25
C PHE A 270 15.63 30.73 16.44
N GLU A 271 15.77 31.63 17.41
CA GLU A 271 16.52 31.37 18.65
C GLU A 271 15.75 30.41 19.55
N ALA A 272 16.35 29.26 19.87
CA ALA A 272 15.70 28.27 20.73
C ALA A 272 15.43 28.85 22.13
N PRO A 273 14.20 28.69 22.67
CA PRO A 273 13.89 29.16 24.00
C PRO A 273 14.63 28.32 25.06
N ALA A 274 15.20 28.95 26.08
CA ALA A 274 15.77 28.18 27.20
C ALA A 274 14.67 27.36 27.91
N PRO A 275 14.93 26.10 28.31
CA PRO A 275 16.23 25.39 28.32
C PRO A 275 16.48 24.51 27.09
N TYR A 276 15.76 24.73 25.97
CA TYR A 276 15.94 23.95 24.75
C TYR A 276 17.20 24.37 24.00
N THR A 277 17.92 23.40 23.45
CA THR A 277 19.04 23.63 22.53
C THR A 277 18.60 23.27 21.11
N LEU A 278 18.82 24.18 20.15
CA LEU A 278 18.55 23.92 18.74
C LEU A 278 19.55 22.87 18.20
N VAL A 279 19.03 21.75 17.71
CA VAL A 279 19.82 20.70 17.04
C VAL A 279 19.84 20.94 15.53
N SER A 280 18.68 21.18 14.94
CA SER A 280 18.55 21.48 13.52
C SER A 280 17.37 22.42 13.25
N ALA A 281 17.47 23.21 12.19
CA ALA A 281 16.39 24.03 11.67
C ALA A 281 16.35 23.89 10.15
N LYS A 282 15.21 23.48 9.60
CA LYS A 282 14.98 23.24 8.18
C LYS A 282 13.79 24.09 7.69
N PRO A 283 13.75 24.50 6.40
CA PRO A 283 12.58 25.17 5.84
C PRO A 283 11.32 24.32 6.04
N PHE A 284 10.23 24.93 6.51
CA PHE A 284 8.95 24.26 6.65
C PHE A 284 8.14 24.32 5.34
N VAL A 285 8.10 25.51 4.73
CA VAL A 285 7.49 25.74 3.42
C VAL A 285 8.54 25.44 2.34
N THR A 286 8.41 24.29 1.67
CA THR A 286 9.37 23.82 0.65
C THR A 286 8.79 23.78 -0.77
N GLY A 287 7.49 24.08 -0.91
CA GLY A 287 6.76 24.06 -2.17
C GLY A 287 6.60 25.45 -2.80
N ARG A 288 5.63 25.55 -3.71
CA ARG A 288 5.22 26.82 -4.32
C ARG A 288 4.65 27.77 -3.26
N THR A 289 5.11 29.02 -3.27
CA THR A 289 4.45 30.10 -2.52
C THR A 289 3.27 30.65 -3.35
N TRP A 290 2.12 30.74 -2.70
CA TRP A 290 0.90 31.28 -3.32
C TRP A 290 0.84 32.80 -3.19
N ALA A 291 0.27 33.48 -4.19
CA ALA A 291 0.03 34.91 -4.09
C ALA A 291 -1.01 35.19 -2.99
N PRO A 292 -0.85 36.28 -2.20
CA PRO A 292 -1.88 36.69 -1.27
C PRO A 292 -3.25 36.84 -1.96
N GLY A 293 -4.30 36.30 -1.34
CA GLY A 293 -5.66 36.34 -1.88
C GLY A 293 -6.00 35.29 -2.96
N TRP A 294 -5.06 34.43 -3.36
CA TRP A 294 -5.31 33.36 -4.34
C TRP A 294 -6.47 32.45 -3.91
N PHE A 295 -6.48 31.99 -2.65
CA PHE A 295 -7.54 31.10 -2.13
C PHE A 295 -8.89 31.80 -2.04
N THR A 296 -8.92 33.08 -1.67
CA THR A 296 -10.16 33.89 -1.69
C THR A 296 -10.72 34.05 -3.11
N ALA A 297 -9.87 34.29 -4.10
CA ALA A 297 -10.27 34.35 -5.50
C ALA A 297 -10.75 32.98 -6.01
N PHE A 298 -10.06 31.90 -5.67
CA PHE A 298 -10.48 30.53 -5.96
C PHE A 298 -11.88 30.23 -5.40
N ARG A 299 -12.14 30.55 -4.12
CA ARG A 299 -13.44 30.34 -3.49
C ARG A 299 -14.55 31.14 -4.16
N SER A 300 -14.23 32.34 -4.66
CA SER A 300 -15.16 33.17 -5.43
C SER A 300 -15.53 32.51 -6.76
N GLU A 301 -14.55 31.95 -7.48
CA GLU A 301 -14.79 31.18 -8.71
C GLU A 301 -15.62 29.92 -8.45
N LEU A 302 -15.31 29.19 -7.36
CA LEU A 302 -16.06 27.99 -6.94
C LEU A 302 -17.52 28.32 -6.61
N ALA A 303 -17.76 29.41 -5.87
CA ALA A 303 -19.12 29.84 -5.55
C ALA A 303 -19.90 30.30 -6.79
N ALA A 304 -19.23 30.94 -7.75
CA ALA A 304 -19.86 31.45 -8.96
C ALA A 304 -20.17 30.37 -10.01
N ARG A 305 -19.30 29.36 -10.15
CA ARG A 305 -19.36 28.39 -11.25
C ARG A 305 -19.65 26.96 -10.81
N GLY A 306 -19.53 26.65 -9.51
CA GLY A 306 -19.56 25.28 -9.02
C GLY A 306 -18.28 24.50 -9.37
N PRO A 307 -18.28 23.15 -9.35
CA PRO A 307 -17.12 22.34 -9.71
C PRO A 307 -16.53 22.71 -11.07
N ALA A 308 -15.21 22.67 -11.17
CA ALA A 308 -14.52 22.69 -12.45
C ALA A 308 -14.90 21.44 -13.28
N PRO A 309 -15.09 21.57 -14.60
CA PRO A 309 -15.45 20.45 -15.46
C PRO A 309 -14.31 19.42 -15.51
N TRP A 310 -14.64 18.18 -15.90
CA TRP A 310 -13.64 17.13 -16.10
C TRP A 310 -12.91 17.31 -17.44
N PHE A 311 -11.57 17.27 -17.40
CA PHE A 311 -10.71 17.41 -18.58
C PHE A 311 -9.93 16.10 -18.85
N PRO A 312 -10.46 15.16 -19.67
CA PRO A 312 -9.79 13.90 -19.97
C PRO A 312 -8.39 14.08 -20.57
N ALA A 313 -8.23 15.07 -21.46
CA ALA A 313 -6.96 15.38 -22.12
C ALA A 313 -5.84 15.75 -21.12
N ALA A 314 -6.18 16.35 -19.98
CA ALA A 314 -5.21 16.65 -18.94
C ALA A 314 -4.65 15.37 -18.30
N ALA A 315 -5.49 14.37 -18.04
CA ALA A 315 -5.05 13.08 -17.53
C ALA A 315 -4.20 12.30 -18.56
N GLU A 316 -4.57 12.35 -19.84
CA GLU A 316 -3.79 11.73 -20.92
C GLU A 316 -2.40 12.37 -21.06
N GLU A 317 -2.33 13.70 -20.99
CA GLU A 317 -1.07 14.44 -21.05
C GLU A 317 -0.21 14.19 -19.80
N PHE A 318 -0.81 14.16 -18.60
CA PHE A 318 -0.11 13.82 -17.38
C PHE A 318 0.50 12.41 -17.44
N ALA A 319 -0.25 11.41 -17.95
CA ALA A 319 0.26 10.06 -18.17
C ALA A 319 1.43 10.04 -19.16
N ARG A 320 1.34 10.79 -20.26
CA ARG A 320 2.41 10.89 -21.27
C ARG A 320 3.70 11.49 -20.70
N LEU A 321 3.57 12.56 -19.92
CA LEU A 321 4.70 13.30 -19.34
C LEU A 321 5.41 12.55 -18.20
N THR A 322 4.67 11.77 -17.40
CA THR A 322 5.20 11.08 -16.21
C THR A 322 5.45 9.59 -16.40
N GLY A 323 4.79 8.96 -17.37
CA GLY A 323 4.84 7.52 -17.62
C GLY A 323 4.02 6.66 -16.64
N ILE A 324 3.17 7.27 -15.82
CA ILE A 324 2.20 6.52 -14.99
C ILE A 324 1.06 5.97 -15.85
N THR A 325 0.30 4.99 -15.34
CA THR A 325 -0.79 4.39 -16.11
C THR A 325 -1.94 5.38 -16.33
N PRO A 326 -2.70 5.26 -17.44
CA PRO A 326 -3.84 6.11 -17.73
C PRO A 326 -4.87 6.17 -16.59
N THR A 327 -5.20 5.04 -15.95
CA THR A 327 -6.13 5.03 -14.81
C THR A 327 -5.59 5.84 -13.64
N MET A 328 -4.30 5.69 -13.31
CA MET A 328 -3.72 6.42 -12.20
C MET A 328 -3.62 7.92 -12.48
N ALA A 329 -3.30 8.31 -13.72
CA ALA A 329 -3.32 9.71 -14.13
C ALA A 329 -4.72 10.34 -14.00
N ARG A 330 -5.78 9.61 -14.38
CA ARG A 330 -7.17 10.05 -14.16
C ARG A 330 -7.48 10.26 -12.69
N LEU A 331 -7.04 9.35 -11.82
CA LEU A 331 -7.21 9.47 -10.37
C LEU A 331 -6.46 10.69 -9.82
N VAL A 332 -5.20 10.91 -10.23
CA VAL A 332 -4.38 12.05 -9.78
C VAL A 332 -4.97 13.38 -10.20
N VAL A 333 -5.28 13.55 -11.48
CA VAL A 333 -5.84 14.79 -12.04
C VAL A 333 -7.23 15.09 -11.46
N ALA A 334 -7.99 14.07 -11.04
CA ALA A 334 -9.25 14.24 -10.33
C ALA A 334 -9.12 14.66 -8.86
N GLY A 335 -7.89 14.90 -8.36
CA GLY A 335 -7.62 15.23 -6.96
C GLY A 335 -7.56 14.00 -6.04
N VAL A 336 -7.24 12.83 -6.61
CA VAL A 336 -7.08 11.54 -5.91
C VAL A 336 -8.29 11.19 -5.07
N PRO A 337 -9.49 10.97 -5.65
CA PRO A 337 -10.70 10.66 -4.91
C PRO A 337 -10.66 9.22 -4.34
N MET A 338 -9.59 8.88 -3.64
CA MET A 338 -9.32 7.57 -3.07
C MET A 338 -9.48 7.63 -1.56
N THR A 339 -9.75 6.49 -0.96
CA THR A 339 -9.78 6.34 0.49
C THR A 339 -8.40 5.94 1.00
N ASP A 340 -7.99 6.46 2.16
CA ASP A 340 -6.72 6.02 2.80
C ASP A 340 -6.79 4.52 3.13
N ASP A 341 -7.97 4.04 3.53
CA ASP A 341 -8.28 2.62 3.66
C ASP A 341 -8.54 2.01 2.28
N GLY A 342 -7.57 1.22 1.76
CA GLY A 342 -7.69 0.52 0.48
C GLY A 342 -8.83 -0.50 0.38
N LYS A 343 -9.50 -0.84 1.50
CA LYS A 343 -10.70 -1.69 1.49
C LYS A 343 -11.98 -0.93 1.21
N ARG A 344 -11.99 0.39 1.37
CA ARG A 344 -13.17 1.20 1.05
C ARG A 344 -13.19 1.52 -0.44
N PRO A 345 -14.30 1.26 -1.14
CA PRO A 345 -14.39 1.57 -2.55
C PRO A 345 -14.53 3.08 -2.75
N VAL A 346 -13.98 3.58 -3.86
CA VAL A 346 -14.28 4.92 -4.37
C VAL A 346 -15.76 4.96 -4.81
N PRO A 347 -16.52 6.03 -4.52
CA PRO A 347 -17.90 6.16 -4.97
C PRO A 347 -18.06 5.96 -6.48
N ALA A 348 -19.06 5.17 -6.89
CA ALA A 348 -19.26 4.81 -8.30
C ALA A 348 -19.55 6.01 -9.21
N GLU A 349 -20.22 7.04 -8.67
CA GLU A 349 -20.50 8.28 -9.39
C GLU A 349 -19.20 9.04 -9.73
N THR A 350 -18.28 9.13 -8.78
CA THR A 350 -16.94 9.72 -8.97
C THR A 350 -16.16 8.96 -10.04
N LEU A 351 -16.14 7.62 -9.96
CA LEU A 351 -15.47 6.77 -10.95
C LEU A 351 -16.07 6.91 -12.36
N LYS A 352 -17.40 6.99 -12.45
CA LYS A 352 -18.11 7.23 -13.71
C LYS A 352 -17.75 8.60 -14.30
N ALA A 353 -17.67 9.64 -13.48
CA ALA A 353 -17.34 10.99 -13.92
C ALA A 353 -15.94 11.08 -14.56
N ILE A 354 -14.97 10.33 -14.03
CA ILE A 354 -13.58 10.31 -14.52
C ILE A 354 -13.29 9.19 -15.53
N GLY A 355 -14.27 8.30 -15.78
CA GLY A 355 -14.16 7.19 -16.72
C GLY A 355 -13.24 6.06 -16.25
N VAL A 356 -13.24 5.74 -14.96
CA VAL A 356 -12.44 4.66 -14.35
C VAL A 356 -13.34 3.54 -13.86
N LYS A 357 -12.91 2.28 -13.97
CA LYS A 357 -13.64 1.13 -13.40
C LYS A 357 -13.16 0.87 -11.97
N ALA A 358 -14.07 0.46 -11.09
CA ALA A 358 -13.74 0.18 -9.69
C ALA A 358 -12.65 -0.88 -9.51
N ALA A 359 -12.61 -1.90 -10.40
CA ALA A 359 -11.60 -2.96 -10.35
C ALA A 359 -10.18 -2.45 -10.66
N ASP A 360 -10.06 -1.36 -11.42
CA ASP A 360 -8.77 -0.85 -11.92
C ASP A 360 -8.09 0.06 -10.87
N VAL A 361 -8.86 0.60 -9.92
CA VAL A 361 -8.36 1.49 -8.85
C VAL A 361 -7.32 0.78 -7.98
N GLY A 362 -7.59 -0.46 -7.58
CA GLY A 362 -6.67 -1.24 -6.74
C GLY A 362 -5.33 -1.49 -7.42
N VAL A 363 -5.36 -1.78 -8.74
CA VAL A 363 -4.15 -2.00 -9.52
C VAL A 363 -3.40 -0.69 -9.75
N ALA A 364 -4.09 0.41 -10.05
CA ALA A 364 -3.48 1.73 -10.19
C ALA A 364 -2.74 2.17 -8.90
N ARG A 365 -3.34 1.95 -7.72
CA ARG A 365 -2.72 2.22 -6.41
C ARG A 365 -1.45 1.40 -6.21
N ALA A 366 -1.55 0.11 -6.44
CA ALA A 366 -0.44 -0.81 -6.23
C ALA A 366 0.71 -0.51 -7.22
N ALA A 367 0.39 -0.11 -8.46
CA ALA A 367 1.34 0.16 -9.52
C ALA A 367 2.27 1.36 -9.29
N LEU A 368 1.84 2.31 -8.46
CA LEU A 368 2.67 3.43 -8.00
C LEU A 368 3.15 3.29 -6.57
N GLY A 369 2.94 2.12 -5.95
CA GLY A 369 3.37 1.88 -4.58
C GLY A 369 2.70 2.81 -3.57
N CYS A 370 1.46 3.27 -3.82
CA CYS A 370 0.72 4.14 -2.90
C CYS A 370 0.52 3.51 -1.51
N ASP A 371 0.55 2.18 -1.42
CA ASP A 371 0.46 1.46 -0.16
C ASP A 371 1.82 1.28 0.56
N SER A 372 2.92 1.78 -0.02
CA SER A 372 4.23 1.72 0.62
C SER A 372 4.44 2.89 1.58
N VAL A 373 4.94 2.57 2.78
CA VAL A 373 5.26 3.53 3.86
C VAL A 373 6.14 4.66 3.37
N GLN A 374 7.17 4.31 2.60
CA GLN A 374 8.19 5.24 2.14
C GLN A 374 7.61 6.23 1.13
N PHE A 375 6.70 5.77 0.26
CA PHE A 375 6.06 6.63 -0.74
C PHE A 375 4.99 7.51 -0.10
N ALA A 376 4.20 6.98 0.84
CA ALA A 376 3.23 7.75 1.63
C ALA A 376 3.90 8.86 2.46
N ASN A 377 5.08 8.60 3.02
CA ASN A 377 5.80 9.53 3.91
C ASN A 377 6.70 10.54 3.15
N SER A 378 6.72 10.50 1.82
CA SER A 378 7.64 11.31 1.01
C SER A 378 7.15 12.73 0.68
N GLY A 379 5.87 13.05 0.96
CA GLY A 379 5.26 14.34 0.59
C GLY A 379 5.18 14.58 -0.93
N VAL A 380 5.50 13.57 -1.76
CA VAL A 380 5.55 13.68 -3.22
C VAL A 380 4.17 13.96 -3.78
N TRP A 381 3.15 13.20 -3.36
CA TRP A 381 1.79 13.38 -3.86
C TRP A 381 1.21 14.73 -3.48
N GLN A 382 1.41 15.19 -2.26
CA GLN A 382 0.96 16.51 -1.81
C GLN A 382 1.54 17.61 -2.70
N ALA A 383 2.81 17.52 -3.06
CA ALA A 383 3.46 18.48 -3.95
C ALA A 383 2.95 18.39 -5.40
N VAL A 384 2.75 17.19 -5.94
CA VAL A 384 2.19 16.98 -7.28
C VAL A 384 0.76 17.50 -7.37
N LEU A 385 -0.08 17.19 -6.38
CA LEU A 385 -1.46 17.68 -6.31
C LEU A 385 -1.53 19.19 -6.14
N SER A 386 -0.67 19.78 -5.30
CA SER A 386 -0.60 21.23 -5.17
C SER A 386 -0.20 21.91 -6.49
N ALA A 387 0.66 21.27 -7.28
CA ALA A 387 1.11 21.78 -8.58
C ALA A 387 0.06 21.64 -9.71
N LEU A 388 -1.01 20.86 -9.50
CA LEU A 388 -2.14 20.80 -10.45
C LEU A 388 -2.98 22.08 -10.46
N LEU A 389 -2.88 22.91 -9.42
CA LEU A 389 -3.61 24.17 -9.36
C LEU A 389 -2.92 25.23 -10.24
N PRO A 390 -3.65 25.81 -11.22
CA PRO A 390 -3.09 26.85 -12.09
C PRO A 390 -2.66 28.11 -11.32
N ALA A 391 -1.77 28.90 -11.92
CA ALA A 391 -1.33 30.15 -11.32
C ALA A 391 -2.46 31.15 -11.09
N GLU A 392 -3.36 31.27 -12.05
CA GLU A 392 -4.61 32.01 -11.91
C GLU A 392 -5.75 31.05 -11.56
N PRO A 393 -6.51 31.28 -10.47
CA PRO A 393 -7.54 30.34 -10.02
C PRO A 393 -8.59 29.99 -11.08
N SER A 394 -9.00 30.97 -11.90
CA SER A 394 -10.00 30.77 -12.97
C SER A 394 -9.55 29.77 -14.04
N GLY A 395 -8.23 29.60 -14.20
CA GLY A 395 -7.62 28.65 -15.13
C GLY A 395 -8.12 27.22 -14.92
N LEU A 396 -8.47 26.85 -13.68
CA LEU A 396 -8.98 25.52 -13.36
C LEU A 396 -10.31 25.21 -14.09
N TRP A 397 -11.13 26.24 -14.35
CA TRP A 397 -12.40 26.10 -15.08
C TRP A 397 -12.26 26.27 -16.59
N THR A 398 -11.29 27.06 -17.06
CA THR A 398 -11.11 27.37 -18.49
C THR A 398 -10.21 26.37 -19.20
N ASP A 399 -9.02 26.14 -18.65
CA ASP A 399 -7.94 25.36 -19.27
C ASP A 399 -7.76 24.00 -18.58
N GLY A 400 -8.23 23.89 -17.33
CA GLY A 400 -8.14 22.69 -16.50
C GLY A 400 -6.90 22.70 -15.60
N PRO A 401 -6.60 21.56 -14.94
CA PRO A 401 -5.43 21.44 -14.07
C PRO A 401 -4.09 21.63 -14.81
N ASP A 402 -3.10 22.24 -14.15
CA ASP A 402 -1.75 22.44 -14.68
C ASP A 402 -0.92 21.15 -14.59
N VAL A 403 -1.19 20.24 -15.53
CA VAL A 403 -0.55 18.92 -15.56
C VAL A 403 0.92 18.99 -15.96
N ALA A 404 1.36 20.05 -16.62
CA ALA A 404 2.77 20.25 -16.96
C ALA A 404 3.59 20.55 -15.71
N ALA A 405 3.12 21.48 -14.86
CA ALA A 405 3.75 21.79 -13.59
C ALA A 405 3.74 20.56 -12.65
N ALA A 406 2.60 19.87 -12.56
CA ALA A 406 2.50 18.64 -11.76
C ALA A 406 3.45 17.54 -12.24
N ALA A 407 3.59 17.35 -13.55
CA ALA A 407 4.50 16.35 -14.12
C ALA A 407 5.97 16.72 -13.89
N GLU A 408 6.33 18.00 -13.93
CA GLU A 408 7.68 18.46 -13.61
C GLU A 408 8.03 18.13 -12.15
N VAL A 409 7.12 18.40 -11.21
CA VAL A 409 7.30 18.05 -9.79
C VAL A 409 7.44 16.54 -9.60
N PHE A 410 6.59 15.75 -10.25
CA PHE A 410 6.66 14.29 -10.21
C PHE A 410 8.02 13.79 -10.74
N ASN A 411 8.40 14.20 -11.95
CA ASN A 411 9.63 13.75 -12.60
C ASN A 411 10.89 14.19 -11.85
N ARG A 412 10.87 15.35 -11.17
CA ARG A 412 12.00 15.81 -10.34
C ARG A 412 12.19 14.96 -9.09
N ARG A 413 11.10 14.49 -8.47
CA ARG A 413 11.15 13.74 -7.20
C ARG A 413 11.22 12.23 -7.37
N VAL A 414 10.54 11.69 -8.39
CA VAL A 414 10.40 10.25 -8.65
C VAL A 414 11.19 9.81 -9.89
N GLY A 415 11.44 10.72 -10.83
CA GLY A 415 11.87 10.38 -12.17
C GLY A 415 10.69 10.05 -13.08
N ARG A 416 10.88 10.23 -14.39
CA ARG A 416 9.89 9.78 -15.37
C ARG A 416 9.89 8.26 -15.43
N LEU A 417 8.73 7.64 -15.22
CA LEU A 417 8.60 6.19 -15.26
C LEU A 417 8.56 5.67 -16.70
N THR A 418 8.99 4.43 -16.89
CA THR A 418 8.74 3.68 -18.11
C THR A 418 7.23 3.37 -18.20
N PRO A 419 6.52 3.81 -19.25
CA PRO A 419 5.10 3.52 -19.42
C PRO A 419 4.84 2.01 -19.52
N LEU A 420 3.79 1.54 -18.85
CA LEU A 420 3.39 0.14 -18.86
C LEU A 420 2.05 -0.04 -19.60
N PRO A 421 1.90 -1.08 -20.45
CA PRO A 421 0.60 -1.49 -20.96
C PRO A 421 -0.32 -1.89 -19.82
N GLU A 422 -1.44 -1.17 -19.68
CA GLU A 422 -2.33 -1.27 -18.53
C GLU A 422 -3.10 -2.59 -18.48
N ASP A 423 -3.39 -3.18 -19.63
CA ASP A 423 -4.02 -4.49 -19.75
C ASP A 423 -3.09 -5.62 -19.27
N VAL A 424 -1.81 -5.59 -19.65
CA VAL A 424 -0.79 -6.52 -19.16
C VAL A 424 -0.63 -6.38 -17.65
N LEU A 425 -0.58 -5.14 -17.15
CA LEU A 425 -0.46 -4.89 -15.72
C LEU A 425 -1.67 -5.39 -14.93
N HIS A 426 -2.89 -5.13 -15.39
CA HIS A 426 -4.11 -5.64 -14.77
C HIS A 426 -4.16 -7.16 -14.73
N ASP A 427 -3.68 -7.81 -15.80
CA ASP A 427 -3.65 -9.26 -15.85
C ASP A 427 -2.57 -9.84 -14.95
N ALA A 428 -1.38 -9.24 -14.93
CA ALA A 428 -0.29 -9.60 -14.03
C ALA A 428 -0.73 -9.47 -12.57
N PHE A 429 -1.35 -8.36 -12.17
CA PHE A 429 -1.86 -8.20 -10.81
C PHE A 429 -2.89 -9.26 -10.45
N ARG A 430 -3.78 -9.64 -11.36
CA ARG A 430 -4.80 -10.67 -11.10
C ARG A 430 -4.19 -12.06 -10.98
N SER A 431 -3.22 -12.39 -11.84
CA SER A 431 -2.58 -13.71 -11.87
C SER A 431 -1.54 -13.89 -10.76
N LEU A 432 -0.84 -12.83 -10.40
CA LEU A 432 0.28 -12.82 -9.44
C LEU A 432 -0.09 -12.18 -8.09
N GLN A 433 -1.38 -11.89 -7.82
CA GLN A 433 -1.82 -11.21 -6.58
C GLN A 433 -1.34 -11.87 -5.27
N HIS A 434 -1.05 -13.16 -5.30
CA HIS A 434 -0.60 -13.91 -4.12
C HIS A 434 0.91 -14.07 -4.03
N THR A 435 1.67 -13.59 -5.03
CA THR A 435 3.13 -13.58 -4.96
C THR A 435 3.57 -12.32 -4.22
N ALA A 436 3.97 -12.47 -2.96
CA ALA A 436 4.43 -11.35 -2.13
C ALA A 436 5.88 -10.91 -2.43
N TRP A 437 6.56 -11.55 -3.38
CA TRP A 437 8.01 -11.44 -3.56
C TRP A 437 8.46 -10.13 -4.22
N TRP A 438 8.01 -9.85 -5.45
CA TRP A 438 8.31 -8.61 -6.15
C TRP A 438 7.04 -8.10 -6.83
N LYS A 439 6.64 -6.87 -6.50
CA LYS A 439 5.41 -6.27 -7.00
C LYS A 439 5.40 -6.28 -8.54
N PRO A 440 4.34 -6.78 -9.20
CA PRO A 440 4.30 -6.91 -10.66
C PRO A 440 4.61 -5.62 -11.43
N SER A 441 4.18 -4.46 -10.92
CA SER A 441 4.48 -3.15 -11.54
C SER A 441 5.96 -2.80 -11.53
N ASP A 442 6.64 -3.08 -10.43
CA ASP A 442 8.03 -2.71 -10.21
C ASP A 442 8.92 -3.67 -10.98
N ALA A 443 8.59 -4.96 -10.93
CA ALA A 443 9.23 -6.01 -11.71
C ALA A 443 9.11 -5.77 -13.22
N LEU A 444 7.92 -5.43 -13.72
CA LEU A 444 7.71 -5.16 -15.16
C LEU A 444 8.49 -3.93 -15.63
N ARG A 445 8.56 -2.85 -14.83
CA ARG A 445 9.42 -1.70 -15.16
C ARG A 445 10.90 -2.09 -15.14
N GLY A 446 11.34 -2.86 -14.15
CA GLY A 446 12.70 -3.36 -14.07
C GLY A 446 13.08 -4.27 -15.24
N PHE A 447 12.14 -5.03 -15.80
CA PHE A 447 12.37 -5.84 -17.00
C PHE A 447 12.53 -4.98 -18.26
N LEU A 448 11.75 -3.90 -18.37
CA LEU A 448 11.82 -2.98 -19.50
C LEU A 448 13.08 -2.09 -19.47
N ASP A 449 13.67 -1.87 -18.30
CA ASP A 449 14.92 -1.13 -18.10
C ASP A 449 15.85 -1.85 -17.13
N VAL A 450 16.34 -3.02 -17.56
CA VAL A 450 17.22 -3.89 -16.74
C VAL A 450 18.45 -3.14 -16.25
N ALA A 451 19.02 -2.26 -17.07
CA ALA A 451 20.24 -1.52 -16.75
C ALA A 451 20.04 -0.51 -15.61
N ALA A 452 18.84 0.05 -15.46
CA ALA A 452 18.52 1.00 -14.41
C ALA A 452 17.98 0.36 -13.12
N GLU A 453 17.62 -0.93 -13.12
CA GLU A 453 17.03 -1.62 -11.97
C GLU A 453 18.12 -2.20 -11.04
N PRO A 454 18.34 -1.64 -9.84
CA PRO A 454 19.37 -2.11 -8.91
C PRO A 454 19.13 -3.55 -8.45
N ARG A 455 17.87 -3.99 -8.38
CA ARG A 455 17.56 -5.38 -8.01
C ARG A 455 18.06 -6.39 -9.02
N LEU A 456 18.33 -6.00 -10.28
CA LEU A 456 18.87 -6.88 -11.31
C LEU A 456 20.35 -6.61 -11.63
N THR A 457 20.91 -5.51 -11.14
CA THR A 457 22.28 -5.06 -11.48
C THR A 457 23.23 -4.97 -10.28
N HIS A 458 22.71 -4.89 -9.05
CA HIS A 458 23.50 -4.70 -7.84
C HIS A 458 23.57 -6.00 -7.01
N ASP A 459 24.81 -6.46 -6.81
CA ASP A 459 25.12 -7.59 -5.94
C ASP A 459 25.14 -7.17 -4.48
N LEU A 460 24.43 -7.91 -3.63
CA LEU A 460 24.42 -7.75 -2.18
C LEU A 460 25.18 -8.91 -1.53
N ASN A 461 25.85 -8.66 -0.40
CA ASN A 461 26.46 -9.73 0.39
C ASN A 461 25.50 -10.17 1.48
N TRP A 462 25.19 -11.46 1.50
CA TRP A 462 24.22 -12.03 2.41
C TRP A 462 24.90 -12.81 3.53
N SER A 463 24.37 -12.65 4.74
CA SER A 463 24.81 -13.38 5.92
C SER A 463 23.61 -13.90 6.69
N ILE A 464 23.81 -14.94 7.49
CA ILE A 464 22.78 -15.47 8.39
C ILE A 464 22.81 -14.68 9.70
N ALA A 465 21.81 -13.83 9.90
CA ALA A 465 21.58 -13.08 11.13
C ALA A 465 20.65 -13.84 12.09
N ASN A 466 20.95 -13.76 13.39
CA ASN A 466 20.17 -14.37 14.48
C ASN A 466 19.92 -15.89 14.37
N GLY A 467 20.63 -16.59 13.47
CA GLY A 467 20.51 -18.04 13.28
C GLY A 467 19.38 -18.51 12.35
N TYR A 468 18.56 -17.60 11.82
CA TYR A 468 17.43 -17.99 10.95
C TYR A 468 17.00 -16.93 9.92
N TYR A 469 17.51 -15.69 9.97
CA TYR A 469 17.21 -14.66 8.97
C TYR A 469 18.38 -14.43 8.03
N LEU A 470 18.09 -14.30 6.74
CA LEU A 470 19.04 -13.74 5.80
C LEU A 470 19.05 -12.21 5.94
N ARG A 471 20.25 -11.64 6.05
CA ARG A 471 20.48 -10.20 6.09
C ARG A 471 21.52 -9.82 5.05
N SER A 472 21.18 -8.83 4.22
CA SER A 472 22.12 -8.15 3.33
C SER A 472 22.92 -7.08 4.07
N ASP A 473 24.09 -6.74 3.55
CA ASP A 473 24.94 -5.64 4.00
C ASP A 473 24.51 -4.26 3.50
N GLY A 474 23.71 -4.20 2.43
CA GLY A 474 23.12 -2.97 1.90
C GLY A 474 21.75 -2.63 2.48
N ASP A 475 21.51 -1.34 2.73
CA ASP A 475 20.22 -0.75 3.13
C ASP A 475 19.30 -0.42 1.91
N GLY A 476 19.78 -0.67 0.69
CA GLY A 476 19.10 -0.34 -0.58
C GLY A 476 18.49 -1.54 -1.31
N PRO A 477 17.72 -1.31 -2.39
CA PRO A 477 17.18 -2.39 -3.22
C PRO A 477 18.32 -3.18 -3.91
N GLY A 478 18.28 -4.50 -3.84
CA GLY A 478 19.25 -5.38 -4.51
C GLY A 478 18.73 -6.80 -4.70
N PHE A 479 19.54 -7.65 -5.34
CA PHE A 479 19.13 -9.01 -5.69
C PHE A 479 19.06 -9.91 -4.45
N GLY A 480 18.00 -10.71 -4.36
CA GLY A 480 17.73 -11.61 -3.25
C GLY A 480 16.69 -12.67 -3.59
N THR A 481 16.29 -13.46 -2.60
CA THR A 481 15.35 -14.59 -2.78
C THR A 481 14.01 -14.17 -3.39
N ASP A 482 13.45 -13.07 -2.89
CA ASP A 482 12.16 -12.56 -3.38
C ASP A 482 12.28 -12.04 -4.81
N ILE A 483 13.38 -11.38 -5.15
CA ILE A 483 13.63 -10.88 -6.50
C ILE A 483 13.78 -12.06 -7.48
N LEU A 484 14.51 -13.10 -7.10
CA LEU A 484 14.64 -14.33 -7.89
C LEU A 484 13.26 -14.95 -8.17
N ASN A 485 12.48 -15.24 -7.12
CA ASN A 485 11.17 -15.90 -7.26
C ASN A 485 10.19 -15.06 -8.09
N GLY A 486 10.11 -13.76 -7.78
CA GLY A 486 9.25 -12.82 -8.52
C GLY A 486 9.65 -12.69 -9.99
N SER A 487 10.96 -12.67 -10.28
CA SER A 487 11.44 -12.55 -11.66
C SER A 487 11.13 -13.79 -12.49
N VAL A 488 11.40 -14.99 -11.95
CA VAL A 488 11.12 -16.25 -12.67
C VAL A 488 9.62 -16.42 -12.90
N ALA A 489 8.80 -16.13 -11.88
CA ALA A 489 7.34 -16.18 -12.00
C ALA A 489 6.81 -15.23 -13.09
N LEU A 490 7.24 -13.96 -13.06
CA LEU A 490 6.82 -12.96 -14.02
C LEU A 490 7.32 -13.27 -15.43
N ALA A 491 8.57 -13.70 -15.60
CA ALA A 491 9.14 -14.03 -16.90
C ALA A 491 8.41 -15.21 -17.57
N ALA A 492 8.16 -16.28 -16.81
CA ALA A 492 7.37 -17.42 -17.28
C ALA A 492 5.95 -17.00 -17.69
N TRP A 493 5.32 -16.17 -16.85
CA TRP A 493 3.97 -15.65 -17.11
C TRP A 493 3.92 -14.77 -18.36
N LEU A 494 4.86 -13.83 -18.54
CA LEU A 494 4.95 -12.95 -19.71
C LEU A 494 5.18 -13.75 -20.99
N ALA A 495 6.09 -14.74 -20.97
CA ALA A 495 6.36 -15.58 -22.13
C ALA A 495 5.14 -16.43 -22.56
N HIS A 496 4.31 -16.85 -21.61
CA HIS A 496 3.05 -17.53 -21.92
C HIS A 496 1.93 -16.57 -22.33
N ARG A 497 1.92 -15.34 -21.79
CA ARG A 497 0.78 -14.43 -21.94
C ARG A 497 0.84 -13.53 -23.17
N LEU A 498 2.05 -13.23 -23.66
CA LEU A 498 2.31 -12.30 -24.76
C LEU A 498 2.65 -13.03 -26.07
N PRO A 499 2.27 -12.46 -27.23
CA PRO A 499 2.63 -13.03 -28.52
C PRO A 499 4.15 -12.96 -28.75
N ALA A 500 4.65 -13.81 -29.64
CA ALA A 500 5.99 -13.66 -30.17
C ALA A 500 6.09 -12.36 -30.99
N GLY A 501 7.23 -11.67 -30.90
CA GLY A 501 7.42 -10.31 -31.45
C GLY A 501 7.03 -9.16 -30.51
N ASP A 502 6.37 -9.43 -29.38
CA ASP A 502 6.00 -8.39 -28.41
C ASP A 502 7.26 -7.75 -27.76
N PRO A 503 7.36 -6.41 -27.67
CA PRO A 503 8.50 -5.73 -27.08
C PRO A 503 8.80 -6.12 -25.61
N ILE A 504 7.77 -6.42 -24.81
CA ILE A 504 7.96 -6.87 -23.42
C ILE A 504 8.51 -8.31 -23.40
N ARG A 505 8.11 -9.14 -24.37
CA ARG A 505 8.67 -10.50 -24.47
C ARG A 505 10.14 -10.47 -24.93
N ALA A 506 10.51 -9.51 -25.77
CA ALA A 506 11.86 -9.39 -26.32
C ALA A 506 12.95 -9.14 -25.25
N VAL A 507 12.61 -8.58 -24.08
CA VAL A 507 13.57 -8.31 -22.99
C VAL A 507 13.79 -9.51 -22.06
N LEU A 508 12.96 -10.55 -22.11
CA LEU A 508 13.03 -11.69 -21.19
C LEU A 508 14.37 -12.45 -21.21
N PRO A 509 15.05 -12.64 -22.36
CA PRO A 509 16.39 -13.22 -22.38
C PRO A 509 17.43 -12.38 -21.64
N THR A 510 17.36 -11.05 -21.76
CA THR A 510 18.26 -10.13 -21.05
C THR A 510 18.03 -10.19 -19.54
N VAL A 511 16.76 -10.28 -19.11
CA VAL A 511 16.42 -10.49 -17.70
C VAL A 511 17.00 -11.81 -17.18
N LEU A 512 16.86 -12.91 -17.92
CA LEU A 512 17.43 -14.20 -17.52
C LEU A 512 18.96 -14.12 -17.39
N THR A 513 19.64 -13.44 -18.31
CA THR A 513 21.09 -13.19 -18.24
C THR A 513 21.44 -12.40 -16.97
N ALA A 514 20.75 -11.30 -16.69
CA ALA A 514 20.99 -10.49 -15.50
C ALA A 514 20.81 -11.32 -14.21
N ILE A 515 19.76 -12.16 -14.13
CA ILE A 515 19.55 -13.07 -13.00
C ILE A 515 20.74 -14.04 -12.86
N ARG A 516 21.18 -14.67 -13.95
CA ARG A 516 22.31 -15.62 -13.93
C ARG A 516 23.62 -14.96 -13.49
N GLU A 517 23.86 -13.71 -13.89
CA GLU A 517 24.99 -12.92 -13.41
C GLU A 517 24.92 -12.68 -11.90
N ARG A 518 23.74 -12.34 -11.35
CA ARG A 518 23.56 -12.17 -9.89
C ARG A 518 23.72 -13.50 -9.15
N LEU A 519 23.29 -14.63 -9.71
CA LEU A 519 23.49 -15.97 -9.12
C LEU A 519 24.97 -16.40 -9.07
N ALA A 520 25.82 -15.82 -9.91
CA ALA A 520 27.26 -16.06 -9.88
C ALA A 520 28.00 -15.32 -8.74
N ASN A 521 27.31 -14.43 -7.99
CA ASN A 521 27.89 -13.76 -6.84
C ASN A 521 28.19 -14.77 -5.72
N PRO A 522 29.46 -14.91 -5.28
CA PRO A 522 29.84 -15.87 -4.25
C PRO A 522 29.30 -15.54 -2.86
N HIS A 523 28.79 -14.33 -2.65
CA HIS A 523 28.22 -13.87 -1.38
C HIS A 523 26.69 -13.84 -1.39
N LEU A 524 26.04 -14.27 -2.48
CA LEU A 524 24.59 -14.42 -2.51
C LEU A 524 24.16 -15.69 -1.76
N LEU A 525 23.15 -15.54 -0.90
CA LEU A 525 22.45 -16.66 -0.27
C LEU A 525 20.96 -16.58 -0.62
N VAL A 526 20.38 -17.72 -1.02
CA VAL A 526 18.96 -17.85 -1.36
C VAL A 526 18.26 -18.68 -0.30
N SER A 527 17.22 -18.12 0.32
CA SER A 527 16.39 -18.84 1.29
C SER A 527 15.49 -19.84 0.59
N LEU A 528 15.37 -21.04 1.17
CA LEU A 528 14.45 -22.05 0.67
C LEU A 528 13.04 -21.91 1.27
N GLY A 529 12.82 -21.05 2.25
CA GLY A 529 11.49 -20.82 2.84
C GLY A 529 10.88 -22.03 3.58
N ILE A 530 11.67 -23.08 3.83
CA ILE A 530 11.29 -24.28 4.58
C ILE A 530 12.15 -24.44 5.83
N ARG A 531 11.60 -24.99 6.90
CA ARG A 531 12.40 -25.40 8.06
C ARG A 531 12.78 -26.87 7.98
N VAL A 532 13.98 -27.21 8.45
CA VAL A 532 14.48 -28.59 8.49
C VAL A 532 15.04 -28.96 9.85
N GLY A 533 14.65 -30.12 10.36
CA GLY A 533 15.21 -30.66 11.60
C GLY A 533 16.68 -31.03 11.42
N LEU A 534 17.57 -30.29 12.09
CA LEU A 534 19.01 -30.29 11.85
C LEU A 534 19.65 -31.68 12.01
N GLU A 535 19.26 -32.44 13.04
CA GLU A 535 19.79 -33.79 13.27
C GLU A 535 19.41 -34.78 12.16
N SER A 536 18.17 -34.72 11.70
CA SER A 536 17.67 -35.60 10.64
C SER A 536 18.39 -35.34 9.32
N PHE A 537 18.60 -34.06 8.99
CA PHE A 537 19.35 -33.65 7.82
C PHE A 537 20.82 -34.07 7.92
N ARG A 538 21.49 -33.85 9.06
CA ARG A 538 22.88 -34.29 9.28
C ARG A 538 23.07 -35.79 9.04
N ARG A 539 22.13 -36.62 9.51
CA ARG A 539 22.18 -38.07 9.32
C ARG A 539 22.07 -38.45 7.84
N ALA A 540 21.28 -37.72 7.05
CA ALA A 540 21.11 -37.96 5.62
C ALA A 540 22.26 -37.36 4.78
N ALA A 541 22.74 -36.17 5.14
CA ALA A 541 23.74 -35.42 4.41
C ALA A 541 25.17 -35.93 4.64
N GLY A 542 25.44 -36.60 5.76
CA GLY A 542 26.77 -37.14 6.08
C GLY A 542 27.74 -36.09 6.63
N ALA A 543 29.02 -36.16 6.23
CA ALA A 543 30.04 -35.23 6.70
C ALA A 543 29.88 -33.85 6.03
N PRO A 544 29.99 -32.75 6.78
CA PRO A 544 29.89 -31.41 6.22
C PRO A 544 31.09 -31.07 5.33
N THR A 545 30.84 -30.25 4.31
CA THR A 545 31.88 -29.70 3.44
C THR A 545 32.70 -28.63 4.18
N GLU A 546 32.04 -27.84 5.02
CA GLU A 546 32.66 -26.76 5.79
C GLU A 546 31.92 -26.56 7.12
N THR A 547 32.65 -26.24 8.17
CA THR A 547 32.11 -25.91 9.49
C THR A 547 32.62 -24.53 9.90
N GLY A 548 31.71 -23.57 10.01
CA GLY A 548 31.98 -22.25 10.58
C GLY A 548 31.55 -22.17 12.05
N GLY A 549 31.74 -21.01 12.67
CA GLY A 549 31.37 -20.82 14.09
C GLY A 549 29.87 -20.99 14.37
N ASP A 550 29.02 -20.48 13.48
CA ASP A 550 27.55 -20.43 13.65
C ASP A 550 26.76 -21.07 12.49
N PHE A 551 27.47 -21.73 11.57
CA PHE A 551 26.89 -22.39 10.41
C PHE A 551 27.68 -23.65 10.02
N VAL A 552 27.01 -24.54 9.30
CA VAL A 552 27.61 -25.70 8.65
C VAL A 552 27.14 -25.74 7.20
N ARG A 553 28.03 -26.08 6.27
CA ARG A 553 27.74 -26.16 4.85
C ARG A 553 27.91 -27.59 4.31
N TYR A 554 26.96 -28.02 3.50
CA TYR A 554 26.88 -29.31 2.80
C TYR A 554 26.71 -29.02 1.32
N GLY A 555 27.79 -29.10 0.54
CA GLY A 555 27.80 -28.67 -0.85
C GLY A 555 27.37 -27.20 -0.97
N ALA A 556 26.30 -26.96 -1.73
CA ALA A 556 25.69 -25.64 -1.87
C ALA A 556 24.76 -25.22 -0.70
N VAL A 557 24.36 -26.15 0.16
CA VAL A 557 23.42 -25.90 1.26
C VAL A 557 24.14 -25.41 2.51
N VAL A 558 23.75 -24.25 3.03
CA VAL A 558 24.23 -23.66 4.29
C VAL A 558 23.12 -23.70 5.33
N VAL A 559 23.45 -24.16 6.54
CA VAL A 559 22.49 -24.32 7.65
C VAL A 559 23.07 -23.70 8.91
N SER A 560 22.27 -22.93 9.67
CA SER A 560 22.71 -22.41 10.97
C SER A 560 22.77 -23.52 12.02
N THR A 561 23.71 -23.40 12.96
CA THR A 561 23.85 -24.30 14.12
C THR A 561 23.23 -23.76 15.41
N ARG A 562 22.62 -22.57 15.37
CA ARG A 562 22.04 -21.92 16.56
C ARG A 562 20.61 -22.36 16.90
N ASP A 563 19.95 -23.08 16.00
CA ASP A 563 18.57 -23.57 16.12
C ASP A 563 18.52 -25.05 15.75
N ASP A 564 17.58 -25.79 16.33
CA ASP A 564 17.33 -27.21 16.05
C ASP A 564 16.49 -27.41 14.78
N ASP A 565 15.72 -26.40 14.37
CA ASP A 565 14.91 -26.37 13.14
C ASP A 565 15.24 -25.16 12.24
N PRO A 566 16.49 -25.06 11.75
CA PRO A 566 16.96 -23.92 10.97
C PRO A 566 16.28 -23.84 9.59
N MET A 567 16.26 -22.62 9.06
CA MET A 567 15.94 -22.33 7.66
C MET A 567 17.21 -22.54 6.83
N PRO A 568 17.31 -23.57 5.96
CA PRO A 568 18.46 -23.75 5.10
C PRO A 568 18.46 -22.67 4.00
N VAL A 569 19.66 -22.27 3.63
CA VAL A 569 19.91 -21.31 2.54
C VAL A 569 20.88 -21.94 1.55
N VAL A 570 20.81 -21.55 0.30
CA VAL A 570 21.65 -22.08 -0.79
C VAL A 570 22.62 -20.99 -1.24
N ALA A 571 23.89 -21.35 -1.40
CA ALA A 571 24.89 -20.54 -2.10
C ALA A 571 24.86 -20.92 -3.60
N PRO A 572 24.19 -20.13 -4.47
CA PRO A 572 23.89 -20.57 -5.84
C PRO A 572 25.12 -20.82 -6.69
N VAL A 573 26.22 -20.10 -6.44
CA VAL A 573 27.51 -20.27 -7.15
C VAL A 573 28.10 -21.68 -7.01
N LEU A 574 27.67 -22.44 -6.00
CA LEU A 574 28.15 -23.79 -5.71
C LEU A 574 27.28 -24.89 -6.33
N LEU A 575 26.17 -24.54 -6.98
CA LEU A 575 25.32 -25.50 -7.68
C LEU A 575 26.03 -26.03 -8.93
N ASP A 576 25.64 -27.24 -9.35
CA ASP A 576 26.10 -27.79 -10.61
C ASP A 576 25.52 -27.01 -11.83
N PRO A 577 25.97 -27.29 -13.07
CA PRO A 577 25.43 -26.60 -14.25
C PRO A 577 23.92 -26.78 -14.49
N ALA A 578 23.29 -27.79 -13.88
CA ALA A 578 21.84 -28.02 -13.90
C ALA A 578 21.12 -27.30 -12.74
N GLY A 579 21.83 -26.48 -11.95
CA GLY A 579 21.27 -25.78 -10.80
C GLY A 579 20.94 -26.70 -9.63
N SER A 580 21.57 -27.87 -9.54
CA SER A 580 21.28 -28.91 -8.56
C SER A 580 22.45 -29.17 -7.61
N ASP A 581 22.14 -29.79 -6.47
CA ASP A 581 23.12 -30.29 -5.49
C ASP A 581 22.49 -31.51 -4.77
N PRO A 582 23.24 -32.60 -4.50
CA PRO A 582 22.69 -33.79 -3.84
C PRO A 582 22.11 -33.54 -2.44
N HIS A 583 22.71 -32.62 -1.68
CA HIS A 583 22.21 -32.22 -0.36
C HIS A 583 20.98 -31.33 -0.48
N LEU A 584 20.90 -30.50 -1.52
CA LEU A 584 19.69 -29.76 -1.85
C LEU A 584 18.54 -30.72 -2.15
N ALA A 585 18.73 -31.70 -3.03
CA ALA A 585 17.73 -32.73 -3.32
C ALA A 585 17.31 -33.54 -2.07
N ALA A 586 18.26 -33.80 -1.15
CA ALA A 586 17.98 -34.49 0.10
C ALA A 586 17.07 -33.70 1.06
N LEU A 587 17.09 -32.35 1.02
CA LEU A 587 16.17 -31.53 1.82
C LEU A 587 14.70 -31.76 1.44
N PHE A 588 14.48 -32.10 0.16
CA PHE A 588 13.16 -32.26 -0.44
C PHE A 588 12.81 -33.73 -0.74
N ALA A 589 13.59 -34.70 -0.26
CA ALA A 589 13.28 -36.12 -0.44
C ALA A 589 11.89 -36.46 0.15
N GLY A 590 10.92 -36.73 -0.73
CA GLY A 590 9.52 -36.98 -0.35
C GLY A 590 8.71 -35.73 0.04
N LYS A 591 9.24 -34.53 -0.23
CA LYS A 591 8.59 -33.23 -0.03
C LYS A 591 8.55 -32.45 -1.34
N ARG A 592 7.74 -31.40 -1.37
CA ARG A 592 7.62 -30.51 -2.52
C ARG A 592 8.80 -29.56 -2.61
N PRO A 593 9.33 -29.28 -3.82
CA PRO A 593 10.29 -28.20 -4.00
C PRO A 593 9.74 -26.87 -3.52
N SER A 594 10.61 -26.04 -2.95
CA SER A 594 10.21 -24.70 -2.54
C SER A 594 10.21 -23.71 -3.73
N PRO A 595 9.61 -22.51 -3.60
CA PRO A 595 9.71 -21.47 -4.62
C PRO A 595 11.17 -21.13 -4.97
N GLY A 596 12.05 -21.09 -3.96
CA GLY A 596 13.47 -20.80 -4.13
C GLY A 596 14.20 -21.89 -4.91
N GLU A 597 14.01 -23.17 -4.56
CA GLU A 597 14.59 -24.30 -5.30
C GLU A 597 14.06 -24.36 -6.73
N THR A 598 12.75 -24.19 -6.91
CA THR A 598 12.10 -24.19 -8.23
C THR A 598 12.69 -23.11 -9.13
N SER A 599 12.87 -21.91 -8.60
CA SER A 599 13.46 -20.79 -9.34
C SER A 599 14.91 -21.05 -9.73
N LEU A 600 15.73 -21.60 -8.82
CA LEU A 600 17.12 -21.97 -9.11
C LEU A 600 17.17 -22.98 -10.26
N ARG A 601 16.40 -24.08 -10.17
CA ARG A 601 16.34 -25.10 -11.22
C ARG A 601 15.92 -24.51 -12.58
N LEU A 602 14.88 -23.67 -12.61
CA LEU A 602 14.38 -23.09 -13.85
C LEU A 602 15.37 -22.13 -14.50
N VAL A 603 16.08 -21.31 -13.72
CA VAL A 603 17.09 -20.39 -14.27
C VAL A 603 18.21 -21.16 -14.98
N HIS A 604 18.49 -22.40 -14.58
CA HIS A 604 19.48 -23.27 -15.23
C HIS A 604 18.88 -24.19 -16.32
N ASP A 605 17.55 -24.34 -16.42
CA ASP A 605 16.90 -25.20 -17.43
C ASP A 605 16.98 -24.56 -18.84
N GLN A 606 17.51 -25.32 -19.79
CA GLN A 606 17.58 -24.93 -21.20
C GLN A 606 16.19 -24.70 -21.82
N ARG A 607 15.19 -25.52 -21.46
CA ARG A 607 13.81 -25.36 -21.95
C ARG A 607 13.21 -24.03 -21.48
N PHE A 608 13.55 -23.59 -20.27
CA PHE A 608 13.11 -22.31 -19.76
C PHE A 608 13.76 -21.16 -20.53
N ALA A 609 15.05 -21.24 -20.83
CA ALA A 609 15.71 -20.27 -21.69
C ALA A 609 15.08 -20.18 -23.09
N GLU A 610 14.70 -21.32 -23.68
CA GLU A 610 14.01 -21.40 -24.97
C GLU A 610 12.58 -20.82 -24.92
N LEU A 611 11.86 -20.99 -23.81
CA LEU A 611 10.55 -20.36 -23.60
C LEU A 611 10.65 -18.83 -23.62
N LEU A 612 11.66 -18.28 -22.95
CA LEU A 612 11.87 -16.84 -22.82
C LEU A 612 12.42 -16.20 -24.10
N ALA A 613 13.11 -16.98 -24.95
CA ALA A 613 13.60 -16.52 -26.24
C ALA A 613 12.45 -16.20 -27.23
N ASP A 614 12.77 -15.46 -28.30
CA ASP A 614 11.87 -15.36 -29.44
C ASP A 614 11.80 -16.76 -30.11
N PRO A 615 10.61 -17.36 -30.26
CA PRO A 615 10.46 -18.63 -30.94
C PRO A 615 10.72 -18.56 -32.46
N GLY A 616 10.96 -17.37 -33.00
CA GLY A 616 11.18 -17.15 -34.42
C GLY A 616 9.87 -17.10 -35.20
N ASP A 617 9.93 -17.31 -36.50
CA ASP A 617 8.76 -17.33 -37.36
C ASP A 617 7.89 -18.56 -37.10
N PRO A 618 6.56 -18.46 -37.30
CA PRO A 618 5.67 -19.61 -37.21
C PRO A 618 6.09 -20.70 -38.21
N VAL A 619 5.86 -21.97 -37.86
CA VAL A 619 6.08 -23.10 -38.78
C VAL A 619 5.13 -23.04 -39.97
N ALA A 620 3.91 -22.52 -39.77
CA ALA A 620 2.92 -22.28 -40.81
C ALA A 620 2.26 -20.89 -40.72
N GLY A 621 2.04 -20.29 -41.89
CA GLY A 621 1.54 -18.93 -42.05
C GLY A 621 2.64 -17.86 -41.89
N GLU A 622 2.24 -16.60 -41.84
CA GLU A 622 3.14 -15.44 -41.69
C GLU A 622 2.78 -14.67 -40.42
N ARG A 623 3.75 -13.96 -39.82
CA ARG A 623 3.47 -12.97 -38.76
C ARG A 623 2.43 -11.95 -39.24
N ASP A 624 1.69 -11.34 -38.32
CA ASP A 624 0.79 -10.25 -38.69
C ASP A 624 1.55 -8.97 -39.08
N GLU A 625 0.81 -7.93 -39.44
CA GLU A 625 1.36 -6.64 -39.91
C GLU A 625 2.28 -5.98 -38.88
N ASP A 626 2.08 -6.26 -37.58
CA ASP A 626 2.90 -5.75 -36.48
C ASP A 626 4.08 -6.68 -36.15
N GLY A 627 4.27 -7.76 -36.92
CA GLY A 627 5.30 -8.77 -36.68
C GLY A 627 4.95 -9.74 -35.53
N LEU A 628 3.68 -9.79 -35.13
CA LEU A 628 3.22 -10.60 -34.00
C LEU A 628 2.62 -11.93 -34.45
N TRP A 629 2.77 -12.95 -33.61
CA TRP A 629 2.01 -14.19 -33.72
C TRP A 629 1.92 -14.92 -32.38
N TRP A 630 0.96 -15.85 -32.24
CA TRP A 630 0.74 -16.59 -31.00
C TRP A 630 1.35 -18.00 -31.07
N PRO A 631 2.44 -18.29 -30.32
CA PRO A 631 3.01 -19.64 -30.23
C PRO A 631 2.02 -20.70 -29.71
N GLN A 632 0.99 -20.24 -29.01
CA GLN A 632 -0.09 -21.06 -28.48
C GLN A 632 -0.98 -21.63 -29.57
N ASP A 633 -0.98 -21.12 -30.81
CA ASP A 633 -1.76 -21.67 -31.91
C ASP A 633 -1.09 -22.91 -32.54
N PRO A 634 -1.59 -24.15 -32.30
CA PRO A 634 -1.03 -25.37 -32.88
C PRO A 634 -0.99 -25.37 -34.40
N ALA A 635 -1.96 -24.70 -35.06
CA ALA A 635 -1.99 -24.63 -36.53
C ALA A 635 -0.76 -23.90 -37.09
N ARG A 636 -0.09 -23.11 -36.25
CA ARG A 636 1.07 -22.30 -36.61
C ARG A 636 2.36 -22.79 -35.98
N SER A 637 2.30 -23.34 -34.76
CA SER A 637 3.48 -23.81 -34.04
C SER A 637 3.82 -25.29 -34.27
N VAL A 638 2.81 -26.15 -34.50
CA VAL A 638 2.96 -27.60 -34.71
C VAL A 638 1.94 -28.13 -35.75
N PRO A 639 1.92 -27.59 -36.99
CA PRO A 639 0.94 -28.00 -38.01
C PRO A 639 1.04 -29.48 -38.38
N ASP A 640 2.23 -30.07 -38.30
CA ASP A 640 2.48 -31.51 -38.44
C ASP A 640 1.64 -32.32 -37.44
N LEU A 641 1.65 -31.90 -36.18
CA LEU A 641 0.93 -32.57 -35.11
C LEU A 641 -0.59 -32.39 -35.23
N VAL A 642 -1.05 -31.23 -35.72
CA VAL A 642 -2.49 -31.01 -36.01
C VAL A 642 -2.98 -32.04 -37.03
N GLY A 643 -2.22 -32.26 -38.11
CA GLY A 643 -2.55 -33.27 -39.11
C GLY A 643 -2.59 -34.69 -38.54
N GLU A 644 -1.60 -35.06 -37.72
CA GLU A 644 -1.55 -36.38 -37.07
C GLU A 644 -2.76 -36.64 -36.15
N VAL A 645 -3.13 -35.65 -35.32
CA VAL A 645 -4.29 -35.73 -34.42
C VAL A 645 -5.59 -35.83 -35.20
N ALA A 646 -5.73 -35.02 -36.27
CA ALA A 646 -6.89 -35.04 -37.16
C ALA A 646 -7.07 -36.41 -37.80
N GLU A 647 -5.98 -37.00 -38.34
CA GLU A 647 -6.01 -38.34 -38.95
C GLU A 647 -6.35 -39.42 -37.93
N ARG A 648 -5.70 -39.42 -36.75
CA ARG A 648 -5.89 -40.45 -35.73
C ARG A 648 -7.32 -40.53 -35.20
N TYR A 649 -7.97 -39.38 -35.00
CA TYR A 649 -9.32 -39.33 -34.45
C TYR A 649 -10.42 -39.13 -35.50
N GLY A 650 -10.06 -38.97 -36.77
CA GLY A 650 -11.02 -38.75 -37.85
C GLY A 650 -11.80 -37.44 -37.70
N ILE A 651 -11.15 -36.40 -37.17
CA ILE A 651 -11.71 -35.05 -36.97
C ILE A 651 -11.05 -34.05 -37.91
N GLY A 652 -11.68 -32.91 -38.16
CA GLY A 652 -11.11 -31.81 -38.92
C GLY A 652 -9.92 -31.15 -38.22
N GLU A 653 -9.03 -30.52 -38.99
CA GLU A 653 -7.84 -29.81 -38.46
C GLU A 653 -8.21 -28.71 -37.45
N ASP A 654 -9.30 -27.98 -37.69
CA ASP A 654 -9.77 -26.95 -36.74
C ASP A 654 -10.21 -27.55 -35.40
N ALA A 655 -10.83 -28.74 -35.42
CA ALA A 655 -11.17 -29.48 -34.22
C ALA A 655 -9.89 -29.99 -33.52
N ALA A 656 -8.93 -30.54 -34.27
CA ALA A 656 -7.64 -30.98 -33.75
C ALA A 656 -6.84 -29.84 -33.07
N VAL A 657 -6.87 -28.62 -33.64
CA VAL A 657 -6.29 -27.41 -33.06
C VAL A 657 -6.87 -27.12 -31.67
N ILE A 658 -8.20 -27.09 -31.55
CA ILE A 658 -8.86 -26.82 -30.26
C ILE A 658 -8.61 -27.97 -29.28
N TYR A 659 -8.58 -29.21 -29.75
CA TYR A 659 -8.26 -30.37 -28.92
C TYR A 659 -6.85 -30.29 -28.35
N LEU A 660 -5.84 -29.98 -29.17
CA LEU A 660 -4.46 -29.81 -28.69
C LEU A 660 -4.34 -28.71 -27.63
N MET A 661 -4.98 -27.55 -27.85
CA MET A 661 -5.06 -26.49 -26.84
C MET A 661 -5.70 -26.98 -25.53
N LEU A 662 -6.81 -27.72 -25.62
CA LEU A 662 -7.49 -28.30 -24.47
C LEU A 662 -6.66 -29.39 -23.81
N LEU A 663 -5.87 -30.14 -24.56
CA LEU A 663 -5.00 -31.20 -24.07
C LEU A 663 -3.85 -30.59 -23.26
N ALA A 664 -3.13 -29.64 -23.82
CA ALA A 664 -1.82 -29.25 -23.31
C ALA A 664 -1.77 -27.91 -22.55
N LEU A 665 -2.67 -26.96 -22.79
CA LEU A 665 -2.56 -25.62 -22.19
C LEU A 665 -3.23 -25.54 -20.80
N PRO A 666 -2.68 -24.69 -19.90
CA PRO A 666 -3.20 -24.56 -18.54
C PRO A 666 -4.52 -23.75 -18.51
N ASP A 667 -4.64 -22.77 -19.40
CA ASP A 667 -5.75 -21.82 -19.46
C ASP A 667 -6.42 -21.71 -20.85
N PRO A 668 -6.86 -22.82 -21.49
CA PRO A 668 -7.54 -22.80 -22.78
C PRO A 668 -9.00 -22.32 -22.62
N THR A 669 -9.19 -21.12 -22.09
CA THR A 669 -10.49 -20.47 -22.01
C THR A 669 -11.01 -20.18 -23.41
N ASP A 670 -12.32 -20.00 -23.54
CA ASP A 670 -12.92 -19.68 -24.83
C ASP A 670 -12.38 -18.39 -25.43
N ARG A 671 -12.08 -17.43 -24.54
CA ARG A 671 -11.44 -16.16 -24.90
C ARG A 671 -10.01 -16.37 -25.38
N ASN A 672 -9.22 -17.17 -24.68
CA ASN A 672 -7.82 -17.40 -25.02
C ASN A 672 -7.68 -18.18 -26.33
N THR A 673 -8.43 -19.27 -26.50
CA THR A 673 -8.44 -20.06 -27.74
C THR A 673 -8.85 -19.20 -28.95
N ALA A 674 -9.86 -18.34 -28.80
CA ALA A 674 -10.26 -17.39 -29.84
C ALA A 674 -9.21 -16.30 -30.12
N SER A 675 -8.49 -15.84 -29.08
CA SER A 675 -7.43 -14.83 -29.19
C SER A 675 -6.19 -15.39 -29.88
N TRP A 676 -5.74 -16.59 -29.48
CA TRP A 676 -4.54 -17.24 -30.00
C TRP A 676 -4.68 -17.62 -31.47
N THR A 677 -5.80 -18.25 -31.84
CA THR A 677 -6.09 -18.60 -33.25
C THR A 677 -6.36 -17.38 -34.13
N GLY A 678 -6.81 -16.27 -33.55
CA GLY A 678 -7.22 -15.07 -34.28
C GLY A 678 -8.44 -15.25 -35.19
N TRP A 679 -9.07 -16.43 -35.22
CA TRP A 679 -10.15 -16.74 -36.17
C TRP A 679 -11.31 -15.75 -36.06
N THR A 680 -11.68 -15.34 -34.85
CA THR A 680 -12.82 -14.43 -34.64
C THR A 680 -12.65 -13.04 -35.25
N LYS A 681 -11.41 -12.61 -35.54
CA LYS A 681 -11.13 -11.36 -36.26
C LYS A 681 -11.37 -11.48 -37.77
N GLN A 682 -11.42 -12.71 -38.29
CA GLN A 682 -11.60 -13.02 -39.70
C GLN A 682 -13.10 -13.12 -40.06
N ARG A 683 -13.45 -12.79 -41.30
CA ARG A 683 -14.81 -12.92 -41.81
C ARG A 683 -15.27 -14.38 -41.73
N GLY A 684 -16.34 -14.64 -40.97
CA GLY A 684 -16.89 -15.99 -40.77
C GLY A 684 -16.19 -16.82 -39.69
N GLY A 685 -15.13 -16.32 -39.05
CA GLY A 685 -14.33 -17.12 -38.13
C GLY A 685 -15.03 -17.48 -36.80
N THR A 686 -16.04 -16.71 -36.35
CA THR A 686 -16.89 -17.13 -35.23
C THR A 686 -17.68 -18.40 -35.56
N ALA A 687 -18.16 -18.53 -36.81
CA ALA A 687 -18.86 -19.74 -37.25
C ALA A 687 -17.89 -20.92 -37.38
N ARG A 688 -16.66 -20.68 -37.86
CA ARG A 688 -15.56 -21.65 -37.89
C ARG A 688 -15.26 -22.21 -36.50
N LEU A 689 -15.02 -21.34 -35.51
CA LEU A 689 -14.75 -21.75 -34.13
C LEU A 689 -15.92 -22.55 -33.53
N ARG A 690 -17.16 -22.14 -33.81
CA ARG A 690 -18.35 -22.87 -33.36
C ARG A 690 -18.44 -24.26 -33.99
N ALA A 691 -18.14 -24.39 -35.28
CA ALA A 691 -18.17 -25.66 -35.99
C ALA A 691 -17.12 -26.62 -35.43
N ALA A 692 -15.87 -26.16 -35.27
CA ALA A 692 -14.78 -26.95 -34.70
C ALA A 692 -15.11 -27.51 -33.29
N ARG A 693 -15.73 -26.68 -32.44
CA ARG A 693 -16.16 -27.11 -31.11
C ARG A 693 -17.33 -28.09 -31.14
N ALA A 694 -18.30 -27.88 -32.02
CA ALA A 694 -19.43 -28.78 -32.18
C ALA A 694 -18.98 -30.15 -32.70
N GLU A 695 -17.99 -30.17 -33.60
CA GLU A 695 -17.34 -31.39 -34.06
C GLU A 695 -16.63 -32.11 -32.92
N LEU A 696 -15.79 -31.42 -32.13
CA LEU A 696 -15.15 -32.03 -30.96
C LEU A 696 -16.16 -32.57 -29.95
N ALA A 697 -17.23 -31.83 -29.66
CA ALA A 697 -18.26 -32.26 -28.73
C ALA A 697 -19.05 -33.48 -29.20
N ALA A 698 -19.03 -33.80 -30.48
CA ALA A 698 -19.61 -35.03 -31.03
C ALA A 698 -18.71 -36.26 -30.84
N THR A 699 -17.52 -36.09 -30.25
CA THR A 699 -16.56 -37.17 -29.94
C THR A 699 -16.50 -37.45 -28.44
N ASP A 700 -15.90 -38.59 -28.06
CA ASP A 700 -15.64 -38.93 -26.65
C ASP A 700 -14.33 -38.29 -26.11
N LEU A 701 -13.64 -37.46 -26.91
CA LEU A 701 -12.38 -36.82 -26.51
C LEU A 701 -12.56 -35.70 -25.49
N VAL A 702 -13.75 -35.13 -25.41
CA VAL A 702 -14.10 -34.02 -24.53
C VAL A 702 -15.47 -34.22 -23.91
N VAL A 703 -15.71 -33.55 -22.80
CA VAL A 703 -17.02 -33.48 -22.13
C VAL A 703 -17.53 -32.05 -22.20
N GLU A 704 -18.76 -31.88 -22.69
CA GLU A 704 -19.47 -30.60 -22.60
C GLU A 704 -19.95 -30.35 -21.16
N GLY A 705 -19.75 -29.13 -20.67
CA GLY A 705 -20.26 -28.76 -19.36
C GLY A 705 -20.06 -27.29 -19.03
N SER A 706 -20.36 -26.95 -17.78
CA SER A 706 -20.05 -25.64 -17.21
C SER A 706 -19.37 -25.81 -15.87
N ARG A 707 -18.28 -25.07 -15.67
CA ARG A 707 -17.58 -25.01 -14.40
C ARG A 707 -17.26 -23.57 -14.05
N SER A 708 -17.60 -23.18 -12.82
CA SER A 708 -17.34 -21.84 -12.32
C SER A 708 -15.86 -21.49 -12.51
N ARG A 709 -15.59 -20.30 -13.06
CA ARG A 709 -14.24 -19.76 -13.36
C ARG A 709 -13.47 -20.41 -14.50
N ALA A 710 -13.92 -21.54 -15.08
CA ALA A 710 -13.18 -22.20 -16.16
C ALA A 710 -13.21 -21.43 -17.49
N GLY A 711 -14.25 -20.63 -17.71
CA GLY A 711 -14.35 -19.75 -18.88
C GLY A 711 -14.39 -20.48 -20.23
N ARG A 712 -14.79 -21.77 -20.23
CA ARG A 712 -14.92 -22.63 -21.41
C ARG A 712 -16.05 -23.64 -21.25
N SER A 713 -16.49 -24.22 -22.38
CA SER A 713 -17.57 -25.20 -22.45
C SER A 713 -17.12 -26.65 -22.68
N LEU A 714 -15.87 -26.86 -23.09
CA LEU A 714 -15.29 -28.18 -23.38
C LEU A 714 -14.16 -28.49 -22.39
N PHE A 715 -14.11 -29.75 -21.95
CA PHE A 715 -13.17 -30.23 -20.93
C PHE A 715 -12.62 -31.60 -21.28
N LEU A 716 -11.39 -31.89 -20.84
CA LEU A 716 -10.90 -33.26 -20.93
C LEU A 716 -11.67 -34.17 -19.95
N PRO A 717 -11.96 -35.43 -20.32
CA PRO A 717 -12.50 -36.41 -19.38
C PRO A 717 -11.55 -36.61 -18.19
N GLY A 718 -12.10 -36.68 -16.97
CA GLY A 718 -11.33 -37.02 -15.77
C GLY A 718 -11.58 -36.17 -14.54
N GLY A 719 -10.73 -36.40 -13.53
CA GLY A 719 -10.73 -35.65 -12.28
C GLY A 719 -10.16 -34.24 -12.44
N TRP A 720 -10.27 -33.45 -11.37
CA TRP A 720 -9.90 -32.03 -11.38
C TRP A 720 -8.97 -31.70 -10.22
N ALA A 721 -8.07 -30.74 -10.42
CA ALA A 721 -7.33 -30.14 -9.33
C ALA A 721 -8.18 -29.09 -8.58
N HIS A 722 -8.12 -29.06 -7.25
CA HIS A 722 -8.78 -28.03 -6.45
C HIS A 722 -7.89 -26.80 -6.30
N LEU A 723 -8.09 -25.84 -7.20
CA LEU A 723 -7.27 -24.64 -7.28
C LEU A 723 -7.97 -23.43 -6.61
N PRO A 724 -7.30 -22.75 -5.66
CA PRO A 724 -7.80 -21.50 -5.08
C PRO A 724 -7.78 -20.37 -6.14
N GLN A 725 -8.49 -19.27 -5.84
CA GLN A 725 -8.33 -18.05 -6.65
C GLN A 725 -6.85 -17.58 -6.59
N PRO A 726 -6.31 -17.00 -7.68
CA PRO A 726 -6.94 -16.65 -8.96
C PRO A 726 -6.89 -17.77 -10.02
N HIS A 727 -6.35 -18.95 -9.70
CA HIS A 727 -6.07 -19.99 -10.68
C HIS A 727 -7.34 -20.57 -11.32
N ILE A 728 -7.30 -20.75 -12.65
CA ILE A 728 -8.40 -21.38 -13.41
C ILE A 728 -8.46 -22.87 -13.04
N PRO A 729 -9.65 -23.46 -12.85
CA PRO A 729 -9.76 -24.90 -12.62
C PRO A 729 -9.16 -25.70 -13.78
N THR A 730 -8.29 -26.66 -13.46
CA THR A 730 -7.53 -27.45 -14.43
C THR A 730 -7.76 -28.94 -14.24
N GLU A 731 -7.89 -29.67 -15.35
CA GLU A 731 -8.04 -31.13 -15.33
C GLU A 731 -6.79 -31.78 -14.74
N ARG A 732 -6.98 -32.76 -13.84
CA ARG A 732 -5.88 -33.40 -13.09
C ARG A 732 -4.88 -34.09 -14.00
N TRP A 733 -5.32 -34.55 -15.18
CA TRP A 733 -4.47 -35.16 -16.21
C TRP A 733 -3.31 -34.24 -16.65
N LYS A 734 -3.52 -32.91 -16.64
CA LYS A 734 -2.51 -31.93 -17.03
C LYS A 734 -1.48 -31.62 -15.96
N VAL A 735 -1.73 -31.97 -14.70
CA VAL A 735 -0.83 -31.64 -13.57
C VAL A 735 0.62 -32.06 -13.87
N PRO A 736 0.91 -33.28 -14.37
CA PRO A 736 2.28 -33.70 -14.64
C PRO A 736 2.97 -32.97 -15.80
N LEU A 737 2.25 -32.15 -16.57
CA LEU A 737 2.83 -31.34 -17.67
C LEU A 737 3.46 -30.03 -17.19
N TYR A 738 3.24 -29.63 -15.92
CA TYR A 738 3.69 -28.33 -15.42
C TYR A 738 4.61 -28.48 -14.22
N ASP A 739 5.89 -28.16 -14.40
CA ASP A 739 6.91 -28.21 -13.35
C ASP A 739 6.63 -27.24 -12.18
N LEU A 740 5.80 -26.23 -12.41
CA LEU A 740 5.37 -25.22 -11.44
C LEU A 740 4.14 -25.63 -10.61
N PHE A 741 3.57 -26.80 -10.89
CA PHE A 741 2.30 -27.22 -10.31
C PHE A 741 2.39 -28.63 -9.72
N ASP A 742 2.41 -28.72 -8.39
CA ASP A 742 2.44 -30.00 -7.67
C ASP A 742 1.14 -30.24 -6.91
N GLY A 743 0.34 -31.16 -7.43
CA GLY A 743 -0.99 -31.50 -6.92
C GLY A 743 -2.00 -30.36 -7.08
N GLU A 744 -1.98 -29.42 -6.14
CA GLU A 744 -2.95 -28.31 -6.04
C GLU A 744 -2.29 -26.96 -5.70
N GLU A 745 -0.96 -26.91 -5.67
CA GLU A 745 -0.21 -25.72 -5.26
C GLU A 745 0.73 -25.27 -6.38
N ALA A 746 0.68 -23.97 -6.69
CA ALA A 746 1.56 -23.35 -7.67
C ALA A 746 2.82 -22.84 -6.98
N ALA A 747 3.96 -23.49 -7.21
CA ALA A 747 5.22 -23.20 -6.50
C ALA A 747 5.65 -21.73 -6.64
N LEU A 748 5.41 -21.12 -7.81
CA LEU A 748 5.67 -19.71 -8.07
C LEU A 748 4.39 -18.85 -8.13
N GLY A 749 3.28 -19.33 -7.59
CA GLY A 749 2.00 -18.62 -7.64
C GLY A 749 1.44 -18.45 -9.06
N VAL A 750 1.97 -19.16 -10.05
CA VAL A 750 1.48 -19.21 -11.45
C VAL A 750 1.49 -20.64 -11.98
N ILE A 751 0.55 -20.93 -12.88
CA ILE A 751 0.45 -22.20 -13.59
C ILE A 751 0.59 -21.89 -15.08
N VAL A 752 1.82 -21.96 -15.56
CA VAL A 752 2.23 -21.66 -16.93
C VAL A 752 3.28 -22.66 -17.40
N PRO A 753 3.47 -22.84 -18.72
CA PRO A 753 4.56 -23.66 -19.25
C PRO A 753 5.93 -23.17 -18.77
N THR A 754 6.87 -24.10 -18.58
CA THR A 754 8.29 -23.84 -18.28
C THR A 754 9.20 -24.10 -19.47
N GLY A 755 8.62 -24.46 -20.62
CA GLY A 755 9.30 -24.66 -21.90
C GLY A 755 8.42 -24.23 -23.08
N PRO A 756 8.95 -24.25 -24.32
CA PRO A 756 8.20 -23.83 -25.50
C PRO A 756 6.87 -24.59 -25.65
N VAL A 757 5.81 -23.87 -25.99
CA VAL A 757 4.45 -24.45 -26.12
C VAL A 757 4.39 -25.56 -27.17
N ALA A 758 5.17 -25.46 -28.24
CA ALA A 758 5.29 -26.52 -29.24
C ALA A 758 5.83 -27.85 -28.65
N ALA A 759 6.79 -27.78 -27.74
CA ALA A 759 7.30 -28.96 -27.03
C ALA A 759 6.25 -29.52 -26.06
N LEU A 760 5.49 -28.64 -25.41
CA LEU A 760 4.38 -29.03 -24.53
C LEU A 760 3.27 -29.79 -25.27
N TYR A 761 2.90 -29.36 -26.49
CA TYR A 761 1.95 -30.11 -27.32
C TYR A 761 2.45 -31.51 -27.66
N ARG A 762 3.72 -31.63 -28.06
CA ARG A 762 4.32 -32.93 -28.38
C ARG A 762 4.42 -33.84 -27.15
N GLU A 763 4.74 -33.30 -25.97
CA GLU A 763 4.74 -34.06 -24.72
C GLU A 763 3.36 -34.58 -24.37
N ALA A 764 2.35 -33.71 -24.41
CA ALA A 764 0.97 -34.06 -24.13
C ALA A 764 0.47 -35.14 -25.10
N TRP A 765 0.81 -35.03 -26.38
CA TRP A 765 0.47 -36.03 -27.38
C TRP A 765 1.20 -37.36 -27.18
N ARG A 766 2.48 -37.33 -26.84
CA ARG A 766 3.25 -38.55 -26.56
C ARG A 766 2.63 -39.34 -25.40
N ARG A 767 2.19 -38.67 -24.33
CA ARG A 767 1.48 -39.34 -23.22
C ARG A 767 0.22 -40.06 -23.69
N VAL A 768 -0.55 -39.44 -24.57
CA VAL A 768 -1.73 -40.07 -25.20
C VAL A 768 -1.32 -41.30 -26.02
N LEU A 769 -0.26 -41.21 -26.82
CA LEU A 769 0.26 -42.34 -27.61
C LEU A 769 0.78 -43.49 -26.72
N ASP A 770 1.36 -43.16 -25.57
CA ASP A 770 1.85 -44.11 -24.57
C ASP A 770 0.72 -44.74 -23.74
N GLY A 771 -0.54 -44.37 -24.00
CA GLY A 771 -1.74 -44.93 -23.37
C GLY A 771 -2.20 -44.21 -22.11
N ASP A 772 -1.54 -43.11 -21.72
CA ASP A 772 -1.97 -42.21 -20.65
C ASP A 772 -2.94 -41.15 -21.18
N GLU A 773 -4.13 -41.61 -21.58
CA GLU A 773 -5.19 -40.75 -22.12
C GLU A 773 -6.02 -40.09 -21.00
N PRO A 774 -6.57 -38.88 -21.22
CA PRO A 774 -7.54 -38.28 -20.31
C PRO A 774 -8.80 -39.15 -20.21
N ARG A 775 -9.04 -39.76 -19.04
CA ARG A 775 -10.17 -40.67 -18.80
C ARG A 775 -10.81 -40.39 -17.43
N LEU A 776 -12.10 -40.71 -17.31
CA LEU A 776 -12.80 -40.73 -16.02
C LEU A 776 -12.15 -41.77 -15.11
N ASN A 777 -11.52 -41.34 -14.02
CA ASN A 777 -10.95 -42.28 -13.05
C ASN A 777 -12.06 -43.20 -12.51
N GLU A 778 -11.84 -44.52 -12.61
CA GLU A 778 -12.55 -45.45 -11.73
C GLU A 778 -12.16 -45.10 -10.29
N LEU A 779 -13.15 -44.97 -9.41
CA LEU A 779 -12.94 -44.66 -7.99
C LEU A 779 -12.00 -45.71 -7.36
N GLU A 780 -10.73 -45.37 -7.17
CA GLU A 780 -9.86 -46.12 -6.26
C GLU A 780 -10.39 -45.94 -4.83
N VAL A 781 -11.16 -46.92 -4.36
CA VAL A 781 -11.60 -47.00 -2.97
C VAL A 781 -10.34 -47.22 -2.10
N PRO A 782 -10.00 -46.29 -1.18
CA PRO A 782 -8.87 -46.49 -0.29
C PRO A 782 -9.12 -47.74 0.57
N ARG A 783 -8.20 -48.71 0.53
CA ARG A 783 -8.27 -49.87 1.44
C ARG A 783 -8.23 -49.37 2.89
N PRO A 784 -9.13 -49.83 3.77
CA PRO A 784 -9.17 -49.36 5.15
C PRO A 784 -7.88 -49.74 5.87
N SER A 785 -7.12 -48.74 6.33
CA SER A 785 -5.96 -48.94 7.18
C SER A 785 -6.43 -49.60 8.48
N ARG A 786 -5.96 -50.83 8.76
CA ARG A 786 -6.15 -51.49 10.05
C ARG A 786 -5.46 -50.67 11.14
N GLY A 787 -6.23 -49.90 11.90
CA GLY A 787 -5.75 -49.28 13.13
C GLY A 787 -5.31 -50.35 14.14
N ARG A 788 -4.06 -50.26 14.59
CA ARG A 788 -3.61 -50.94 15.81
C ARG A 788 -4.11 -50.13 17.00
N ARG A 789 -4.82 -50.83 17.89
CA ARG A 789 -5.15 -50.39 19.25
C ARG A 789 -3.89 -50.26 20.11
#